data_AF-A0A7X7TFH2-F1
#
_entry.id   AF-A0A7X7TFH2-F1
#
_cell.length_a   1.000
_cell.length_b   1.000
_cell.length_c   1.000
_cell.angle_alpha   90.00
_cell.angle_beta   90.00
_cell.angle_gamma   90.00
#
_symmetry.space_group_name_H-M   'P 1'
#
loop_
_entity.id
_entity.type
_entity.pdbx_description
1 polymer ?
#
loop_
_entity_poly.entity_id
_entity_poly.type
_entity_poly.pdbx_seq_one_letter_code
_entity_poly.pdbx_strand_id
1 'polypeptide(L)'
;MSIEREKKYRLLSDVNPQGASALKKRLKEETLKRNVRKTAVVQWYLECGANTEIRLRLEIHRERNSFRHVWTYGKKRDTDDPDLREELEETIDLEKLASGQYPPDEFPKLLELREGIEALQDYPCVIKTRTILADDEEKEVVFDEFLHPDDVSAMIEIELKSLELPDATFEKTLSEFGLSDCVEEITRRQTSKNRDLAKKREPDVKNPVHSLILTLQNRLKGPVIVAVLQGKSLESNIEKAIRAESSQNNVKANISDLTYPYEKYGETEFKPKGRTYGIPIKEILDLEAEAPLAHECVRGLSAELDSLFAIEKNGYEIDEVRYFLFPEKDGAFEDEKNRCPKLYPYLKKLTQRVFHNVTVSSYSHSYAANDPESVYRSFKETWQAFEGLERNNGGREIVFDSTGGHKIIGIIAALYFQFSKKPFYYVQADSDVLYKFPPAPINWDILQIDESHAFYRQINGNRISYVQYLQVPQPLRNIFNSIAPEPKEAEPILTSLPIDRILSKYEDSRKVPFGYGEEFLDFLDDEKRKAWIRDKILSRWSLQWMGDQIPETVEHSQRHSKRLMEFTVNLINTIGEETFLKGIPRTHIKDFYFILAIAMNIHDLGHTNNLWRFGNGQVLHLDGLPNIVRDLHNELTVQMIDGSDEDQRFRLLEGLEEFDPTGDIKKALVLVSRYHRGHMPIDRPAAVEKTLDKDFVSIFELHCPPLADVCEEVFPGKPEWRAMVIALARWLKFIDGTDVQADRTLIPEYSKIRCERTKYESLELIEELLRFPNPCIALNGLKSKLLAAKRQLKLYNPDHCDASISTNLDDIGKTLEKTVYETVADAIYSANGNPRISISYDIRTLARIAFKIRQFVHFETHNAIEVVFPRFFKEKTLAKRGDESKTKMLFLNYVLRGDQSQALLESVKSKVKKDVEEEFKKAGICKLQGIEHLEVEFYEQPSSNPE
;
A
#
# COMPACT_ATOMS: atom_id res chain seq x y z
N MET A 1 -3.72 -22.72 30.13
CA MET A 1 -2.69 -23.64 29.59
C MET A 1 -3.24 -24.30 28.35
N SER A 2 -2.83 -23.82 27.18
CA SER A 2 -2.92 -24.58 25.94
C SER A 2 -1.67 -25.47 25.93
N ILE A 3 -1.81 -26.78 26.18
CA ILE A 3 -0.72 -27.70 25.89
C ILE A 3 -0.92 -28.06 24.42
N GLU A 4 -0.24 -27.35 23.52
CA GLU A 4 -0.29 -27.63 22.08
C GLU A 4 0.43 -28.95 21.77
N ARG A 5 -0.18 -29.75 20.88
CA ARG A 5 0.44 -30.98 20.38
C ARG A 5 1.05 -30.70 19.02
N GLU A 6 2.38 -30.65 18.95
CA GLU A 6 3.12 -30.48 17.69
C GLU A 6 3.76 -31.79 17.21
N LYS A 7 3.78 -32.00 15.88
CA LYS A 7 4.62 -32.99 15.21
C LYS A 7 5.38 -32.35 14.06
N LYS A 8 6.65 -32.75 13.88
CA LYS A 8 7.53 -32.27 12.82
C LYS A 8 7.93 -33.39 11.89
N TYR A 9 7.92 -33.10 10.61
CA TYR A 9 8.20 -34.06 9.55
C TYR A 9 9.25 -33.52 8.58
N ARG A 10 10.21 -34.35 8.19
CA ARG A 10 11.17 -34.05 7.14
C ARG A 10 10.60 -34.47 5.79
N LEU A 11 10.71 -33.61 4.76
CA LEU A 11 10.34 -34.00 3.40
C LEU A 11 11.42 -34.91 2.80
N LEU A 12 11.02 -36.08 2.31
CA LEU A 12 11.88 -37.09 1.67
C LEU A 12 11.97 -36.86 0.15
N SER A 13 12.50 -35.71 -0.26
CA SER A 13 12.60 -35.33 -1.68
C SER A 13 13.38 -36.34 -2.53
N ASP A 14 14.33 -37.05 -1.94
CA ASP A 14 15.21 -37.99 -2.64
C ASP A 14 14.56 -39.37 -2.83
N VAL A 15 13.54 -39.69 -2.02
CA VAL A 15 12.84 -40.98 -2.02
C VAL A 15 11.59 -40.93 -2.90
N ASN A 16 10.88 -39.79 -2.93
CA ASN A 16 9.74 -39.57 -3.81
C ASN A 16 9.80 -38.18 -4.49
N PRO A 17 10.61 -38.04 -5.56
CA PRO A 17 10.80 -36.77 -6.27
C PRO A 17 9.50 -36.24 -6.90
N GLN A 18 8.61 -37.14 -7.35
CA GLN A 18 7.35 -36.77 -7.99
C GLN A 18 6.36 -36.16 -6.99
N GLY A 19 6.22 -36.74 -5.80
CA GLY A 19 5.38 -36.20 -4.74
C GLY A 19 5.86 -34.84 -4.22
N ALA A 20 7.17 -34.72 -3.98
CA ALA A 20 7.78 -33.45 -3.57
C ALA A 20 7.64 -32.35 -4.65
N SER A 21 7.78 -32.70 -5.93
CA SER A 21 7.57 -31.77 -7.05
C SER A 21 6.11 -31.34 -7.18
N ALA A 22 5.15 -32.27 -7.02
CA ALA A 22 3.72 -31.97 -7.05
C ALA A 22 3.30 -31.02 -5.93
N LEU A 23 3.82 -31.20 -4.71
CA LEU A 23 3.61 -30.28 -3.59
C LEU A 23 4.14 -28.88 -3.93
N LYS A 24 5.41 -28.77 -4.35
CA LYS A 24 6.00 -27.47 -4.69
C LYS A 24 5.23 -26.75 -5.79
N LYS A 25 4.77 -27.49 -6.82
CA LYS A 25 3.91 -26.94 -7.87
C LYS A 25 2.59 -26.40 -7.32
N ARG A 26 1.90 -27.18 -6.47
CA ARG A 26 0.68 -26.73 -5.79
C ARG A 26 0.94 -25.47 -4.97
N LEU A 27 2.00 -25.44 -4.16
CA LEU A 27 2.34 -24.26 -3.35
C LEU A 27 2.63 -23.03 -4.19
N LYS A 28 3.31 -23.20 -5.32
CA LYS A 28 3.57 -22.13 -6.29
C LYS A 28 2.27 -21.55 -6.85
N GLU A 29 1.33 -22.41 -7.24
CA GLU A 29 0.00 -22.01 -7.73
C GLU A 29 -0.84 -21.32 -6.65
N GLU A 30 -0.87 -21.85 -5.43
CA GLU A 30 -1.61 -21.27 -4.30
C GLU A 30 -1.00 -19.92 -3.85
N THR A 31 0.33 -19.79 -3.89
CA THR A 31 1.03 -18.52 -3.59
C THR A 31 0.71 -17.46 -4.63
N LEU A 32 0.68 -17.84 -5.91
CA LEU A 32 0.29 -16.95 -7.02
C LEU A 32 -1.16 -16.47 -6.88
N LYS A 33 -2.05 -17.37 -6.44
CA LYS A 33 -3.46 -17.04 -6.14
C LYS A 33 -3.63 -16.31 -4.80
N ARG A 34 -2.56 -16.13 -4.02
CA ARG A 34 -2.57 -15.57 -2.65
C ARG A 34 -3.46 -16.32 -1.67
N ASN A 35 -3.71 -17.61 -1.92
CA ASN A 35 -4.50 -18.47 -1.04
C ASN A 35 -3.70 -18.96 0.18
N VAL A 36 -2.37 -18.95 0.09
CA VAL A 36 -1.46 -19.30 1.18
C VAL A 36 -0.52 -18.14 1.47
N ARG A 37 -0.24 -17.94 2.76
CA ARG A 37 0.68 -16.89 3.22
C ARG A 37 2.11 -17.42 3.19
N LYS A 38 3.00 -16.71 2.52
CA LYS A 38 4.45 -16.97 2.52
C LYS A 38 5.18 -15.83 3.24
N THR A 39 6.01 -16.18 4.23
CA THR A 39 6.80 -15.26 5.05
C THR A 39 8.26 -15.69 5.00
N ALA A 40 9.19 -14.74 4.93
CA ALA A 40 10.61 -15.06 5.09
C ALA A 40 11.00 -14.85 6.55
N VAL A 41 11.72 -15.81 7.12
CA VAL A 41 12.13 -15.78 8.53
C VAL A 41 13.65 -15.87 8.57
N VAL A 42 14.26 -14.90 9.23
CA VAL A 42 15.67 -14.95 9.64
C VAL A 42 15.71 -14.95 11.15
N GLN A 43 16.41 -15.91 11.74
CA GLN A 43 16.53 -16.00 13.19
C GLN A 43 18.00 -16.11 13.57
N TRP A 44 18.52 -15.08 14.23
CA TRP A 44 19.87 -15.04 14.79
C TRP A 44 19.85 -15.41 16.27
N TYR A 45 20.85 -16.18 16.69
CA TYR A 45 21.03 -16.60 18.07
C TYR A 45 22.16 -15.79 18.70
N LEU A 46 21.80 -14.81 19.54
CA LEU A 46 22.74 -13.93 20.23
C LEU A 46 23.41 -14.63 21.42
N GLU A 47 22.69 -15.56 22.04
CA GLU A 47 23.20 -16.44 23.09
C GLU A 47 22.52 -17.80 22.98
N CYS A 48 23.32 -18.87 23.00
CA CYS A 48 22.84 -20.25 23.02
C CYS A 48 23.57 -21.01 24.12
N GLY A 49 23.12 -20.82 25.36
CA GLY A 49 23.64 -21.50 26.55
C GLY A 49 22.86 -22.79 26.89
N ALA A 50 23.29 -23.50 27.93
CA ALA A 50 22.63 -24.72 28.38
C ALA A 50 21.19 -24.48 28.91
N ASN A 51 20.96 -23.32 29.55
CA ASN A 51 19.69 -22.98 30.23
C ASN A 51 19.09 -21.64 29.76
N THR A 52 19.75 -20.95 28.83
CA THR A 52 19.37 -19.61 28.34
C THR A 52 19.52 -19.53 26.82
N GLU A 53 18.48 -19.03 26.15
CA GLU A 53 18.48 -18.75 24.71
C GLU A 53 18.06 -17.29 24.51
N ILE A 54 18.90 -16.52 23.82
CA ILE A 54 18.56 -15.16 23.37
C ILE A 54 18.62 -15.16 21.85
N ARG A 55 17.54 -14.70 21.23
CA ARG A 55 17.40 -14.64 19.77
C ARG A 55 16.84 -13.31 19.30
N LEU A 56 17.22 -12.93 18.10
CA LEU A 56 16.56 -11.89 17.33
C LEU A 56 16.00 -12.51 16.06
N ARG A 57 14.71 -12.33 15.81
CA ARG A 57 14.02 -12.85 14.64
C ARG A 57 13.55 -11.68 13.78
N LEU A 58 13.76 -11.77 12.47
CA LEU A 58 13.14 -10.92 11.47
C LEU A 58 12.15 -11.77 10.68
N GLU A 59 10.90 -11.35 10.67
CA GLU A 59 9.86 -11.87 9.79
C GLU A 59 9.54 -10.82 8.72
N ILE A 60 9.67 -11.20 7.45
CA ILE A 60 9.33 -10.36 6.30
C ILE A 60 8.04 -10.91 5.72
N HIS A 61 6.98 -10.13 5.84
CA HIS A 61 5.67 -10.43 5.28
C HIS A 61 5.50 -9.65 3.98
N ARG A 62 5.08 -10.34 2.91
CA ARG A 62 4.65 -9.67 1.69
C ARG A 62 3.19 -9.26 1.85
N GLU A 63 2.97 -7.95 2.01
CA GLU A 63 1.64 -7.35 1.95
C GLU A 63 1.30 -7.05 0.48
N ARG A 64 0.07 -6.60 0.18
CA ARG A 64 -0.37 -6.42 -1.21
C ARG A 64 0.52 -5.47 -2.01
N ASN A 65 0.93 -4.36 -1.39
CA ASN A 65 1.68 -3.27 -2.02
C ASN A 65 3.03 -2.99 -1.35
N SER A 66 3.42 -3.76 -0.34
CA SER A 66 4.61 -3.48 0.47
C SER A 66 5.22 -4.73 1.10
N PHE A 67 6.32 -4.56 1.83
CA PHE A 67 6.87 -5.58 2.70
C PHE A 67 6.86 -5.06 4.13
N ARG A 68 6.22 -5.80 5.03
CA ARG A 68 6.23 -5.51 6.46
C ARG A 68 7.34 -6.30 7.14
N HIS A 69 8.18 -5.62 7.92
CA HIS A 69 9.28 -6.23 8.67
C HIS A 69 8.94 -6.24 10.15
N VAL A 70 8.87 -7.43 10.74
CA VAL A 70 8.63 -7.61 12.17
C VAL A 70 9.91 -8.13 12.80
N TRP A 71 10.54 -7.28 13.60
CA TRP A 71 11.72 -7.65 14.39
C TRP A 71 11.26 -8.08 15.77
N THR A 72 11.56 -9.31 16.19
CA THR A 72 11.15 -9.85 17.49
C THR A 72 12.38 -10.28 18.27
N TYR A 73 12.53 -9.74 19.47
CA TYR A 73 13.47 -10.25 20.46
C TYR A 73 12.83 -11.37 21.25
N GLY A 74 13.51 -12.50 21.35
CA GLY A 74 13.10 -13.64 22.15
C GLY A 74 14.13 -13.96 23.22
N LYS A 75 13.68 -14.16 24.46
CA LYS A 75 14.50 -14.66 25.56
C LYS A 75 13.79 -15.84 26.22
N LYS A 76 14.44 -17.00 26.20
CA LYS A 76 13.97 -18.20 26.89
C LYS A 76 14.92 -18.55 28.02
N ARG A 77 14.35 -18.98 29.15
CA ARG A 77 15.08 -19.50 30.29
C ARG A 77 14.41 -20.76 30.79
N ASP A 78 15.18 -21.84 30.86
CA ASP A 78 14.72 -23.08 31.47
C ASP A 78 14.58 -22.88 32.99
N THR A 79 13.51 -23.42 33.57
CA THR A 79 13.34 -23.41 35.03
C THR A 79 13.81 -24.73 35.64
N ASP A 80 13.83 -24.82 36.97
CA ASP A 80 14.17 -26.06 37.68
C ASP A 80 13.17 -27.20 37.38
N ASP A 81 11.97 -26.85 36.88
CA ASP A 81 10.99 -27.79 36.36
C ASP A 81 11.15 -27.92 34.83
N PRO A 82 11.48 -29.11 34.30
CA PRO A 82 11.73 -29.33 32.88
C PRO A 82 10.50 -29.11 31.99
N ASP A 83 9.29 -29.10 32.56
CA ASP A 83 8.04 -28.83 31.84
C ASP A 83 7.66 -27.33 31.86
N LEU A 84 8.38 -26.50 32.63
CA LEU A 84 8.14 -25.06 32.72
C LEU A 84 9.33 -24.25 32.19
N ARG A 85 9.02 -23.31 31.30
CA ARG A 85 9.99 -22.35 30.75
C ARG A 85 9.49 -20.92 30.95
N GLU A 86 10.41 -20.02 31.24
CA GLU A 86 10.13 -18.58 31.16
C GLU A 86 10.46 -18.11 29.75
N GLU A 87 9.50 -17.43 29.11
CA GLU A 87 9.67 -16.93 27.74
C GLU A 87 9.17 -15.48 27.65
N LEU A 88 10.02 -14.62 27.10
CA LEU A 88 9.68 -13.27 26.70
C LEU A 88 9.86 -13.19 25.19
N GLU A 89 8.81 -12.81 24.48
CA GLU A 89 8.90 -12.36 23.08
C GLU A 89 8.37 -10.93 22.99
N GLU A 90 9.12 -10.05 22.34
CA GLU A 90 8.71 -8.65 22.17
C GLU A 90 9.15 -8.12 20.80
N THR A 91 8.23 -7.47 20.08
CA THR A 91 8.58 -6.73 18.87
C THR A 91 9.50 -5.55 19.21
N ILE A 92 10.62 -5.45 18.51
CA ILE A 92 11.65 -4.43 18.69
C ILE A 92 11.47 -3.31 17.67
N ASP A 93 11.54 -2.10 18.19
CA ASP A 93 11.61 -0.86 17.46
C ASP A 93 13.08 -0.51 17.20
N LEU A 94 13.51 -0.59 15.93
CA LEU A 94 14.89 -0.33 15.56
C LEU A 94 15.35 1.12 15.80
N GLU A 95 14.43 2.11 15.82
CA GLU A 95 14.80 3.49 16.19
C GLU A 95 15.12 3.61 17.68
N LYS A 96 14.35 2.89 18.53
CA LYS A 96 14.65 2.79 19.97
C LYS A 96 15.94 2.02 20.24
N LEU A 97 16.27 1.04 19.39
CA LEU A 97 17.55 0.34 19.44
C LEU A 97 18.73 1.28 19.12
N ALA A 98 18.64 2.02 18.02
CA ALA A 98 19.70 2.96 17.60
C ALA A 98 19.93 4.08 18.64
N SER A 99 18.85 4.56 19.26
CA SER A 99 18.92 5.58 20.32
C SER A 99 19.34 5.03 21.69
N GLY A 100 19.46 3.70 21.87
CA GLY A 100 19.88 3.07 23.12
C GLY A 100 18.84 3.14 24.25
N GLN A 101 17.54 3.24 23.89
CA GLN A 101 16.44 3.39 24.85
C GLN A 101 15.97 2.07 25.47
N TYR A 102 16.48 0.92 25.01
CA TYR A 102 16.14 -0.38 25.59
C TYR A 102 16.90 -0.63 26.91
N PRO A 103 16.20 -1.00 28.00
CA PRO A 103 16.83 -1.27 29.29
C PRO A 103 17.72 -2.53 29.20
N PRO A 104 19.02 -2.45 29.52
CA PRO A 104 19.96 -3.56 29.33
C PRO A 104 19.62 -4.81 30.16
N ASP A 105 19.01 -4.62 31.32
CA ASP A 105 18.63 -5.70 32.23
C ASP A 105 17.49 -6.57 31.66
N GLU A 106 16.57 -5.95 30.90
CA GLU A 106 15.45 -6.66 30.26
C GLU A 106 15.87 -7.21 28.89
N PHE A 107 16.69 -6.47 28.13
CA PHE A 107 17.16 -6.81 26.78
C PHE A 107 18.68 -6.96 26.69
N PRO A 108 19.27 -7.95 27.39
CA PRO A 108 20.69 -8.24 27.26
C PRO A 108 21.02 -8.56 25.80
N LYS A 109 22.25 -8.24 25.38
CA LYS A 109 22.78 -8.40 24.02
C LYS A 109 22.23 -7.45 22.95
N LEU A 110 21.06 -6.82 23.13
CA LEU A 110 20.58 -5.83 22.15
C LEU A 110 21.51 -4.62 22.04
N LEU A 111 22.11 -4.17 23.14
CA LEU A 111 23.08 -3.06 23.10
C LEU A 111 24.33 -3.35 22.24
N GLU A 112 24.68 -4.62 22.04
CA GLU A 112 25.79 -5.01 21.15
C GLU A 112 25.46 -4.71 19.67
N LEU A 113 24.19 -4.44 19.35
CA LEU A 113 23.70 -4.08 18.02
C LEU A 113 23.48 -2.57 17.84
N ARG A 114 23.92 -1.73 18.80
CA ARG A 114 23.69 -0.26 18.76
C ARG A 114 24.33 0.41 17.54
N GLU A 115 25.46 -0.13 17.06
CA GLU A 115 26.13 0.37 15.85
C GLU A 115 25.44 -0.05 14.55
N GLY A 116 24.39 -0.88 14.63
CA GLY A 116 23.55 -1.28 13.51
C GLY A 116 23.35 -2.79 13.41
N ILE A 117 22.37 -3.19 12.59
CA ILE A 117 22.01 -4.60 12.39
C ILE A 117 23.07 -5.43 11.68
N GLU A 118 24.11 -4.81 11.10
CA GLU A 118 25.19 -5.53 10.40
C GLU A 118 26.03 -6.40 11.35
N ALA A 119 26.07 -6.08 12.65
CA ALA A 119 26.70 -6.94 13.67
C ALA A 119 26.06 -8.35 13.74
N LEU A 120 24.83 -8.52 13.23
CA LEU A 120 24.15 -9.82 13.19
C LEU A 120 24.85 -10.85 12.28
N GLN A 121 25.71 -10.41 11.34
CA GLN A 121 26.45 -11.31 10.45
C GLN A 121 27.32 -12.32 11.19
N ASP A 122 27.76 -11.98 12.41
CA ASP A 122 28.70 -12.79 13.19
C ASP A 122 28.03 -13.89 14.01
N TYR A 123 26.70 -13.84 14.12
CA TYR A 123 25.90 -14.78 14.90
C TYR A 123 25.41 -15.95 14.05
N PRO A 124 25.30 -17.16 14.65
CA PRO A 124 24.67 -18.28 13.99
C PRO A 124 23.20 -17.97 13.71
N CYS A 125 22.73 -18.35 12.52
CA CYS A 125 21.37 -18.06 12.10
C CYS A 125 20.71 -19.23 11.39
N VAL A 126 19.39 -19.15 11.29
CA VAL A 126 18.54 -19.97 10.42
C VAL A 126 17.80 -19.03 9.49
N ILE A 127 17.79 -19.35 8.20
CA ILE A 127 17.09 -18.59 7.16
C ILE A 127 16.14 -19.54 6.46
N LYS A 128 14.87 -19.17 6.39
CA LYS A 128 13.85 -20.01 5.74
C LYS A 128 12.72 -19.19 5.15
N THR A 129 12.01 -19.75 4.18
CA THR A 129 10.68 -19.28 3.80
C THR A 129 9.64 -20.21 4.38
N ARG A 130 8.69 -19.63 5.11
CA ARG A 130 7.60 -20.30 5.79
C ARG A 130 6.30 -20.11 5.01
N THR A 131 5.61 -21.19 4.68
CA THR A 131 4.31 -21.18 4.03
C THR A 131 3.27 -21.78 4.96
N ILE A 132 2.24 -21.01 5.31
CA ILE A 132 1.12 -21.50 6.14
C ILE A 132 0.11 -22.17 5.21
N LEU A 133 -0.04 -23.50 5.34
CA LEU A 133 -0.89 -24.32 4.48
C LEU A 133 -2.33 -24.41 5.00
N ALA A 134 -2.48 -24.43 6.33
CA ALA A 134 -3.75 -24.37 7.02
C ALA A 134 -3.55 -23.68 8.36
N ASP A 135 -4.53 -22.87 8.74
CA ASP A 135 -4.64 -22.24 10.05
C ASP A 135 -6.14 -22.09 10.34
N ASP A 136 -6.70 -23.11 11.00
CA ASP A 136 -8.12 -23.22 11.34
C ASP A 136 -8.31 -23.45 12.85
N GLU A 137 -9.53 -23.71 13.31
CA GLU A 137 -9.81 -23.89 14.74
C GLU A 137 -9.22 -25.18 15.31
N GLU A 138 -8.94 -26.18 14.47
CA GLU A 138 -8.42 -27.48 14.88
C GLU A 138 -6.90 -27.54 14.81
N LYS A 139 -6.30 -26.94 13.78
CA LYS A 139 -4.88 -27.14 13.45
C LYS A 139 -4.20 -25.95 12.76
N GLU A 140 -2.89 -25.93 12.90
CA GLU A 140 -1.97 -25.14 12.07
C GLU A 140 -1.03 -26.11 11.33
N VAL A 141 -0.83 -25.87 10.03
CA VAL A 141 0.07 -26.65 9.18
C VAL A 141 1.02 -25.71 8.49
N VAL A 142 2.31 -25.88 8.74
CA VAL A 142 3.37 -25.01 8.27
C VAL A 142 4.37 -25.80 7.44
N PHE A 143 4.77 -25.23 6.30
CA PHE A 143 5.82 -25.74 5.44
C PHE A 143 7.01 -24.77 5.41
N ASP A 144 8.15 -25.21 5.92
CA ASP A 144 9.39 -24.43 5.99
C ASP A 144 10.37 -24.94 4.93
N GLU A 145 10.76 -24.06 4.00
CA GLU A 145 11.86 -24.27 3.07
C GLU A 145 13.10 -23.55 3.60
N PHE A 146 14.16 -24.30 3.91
CA PHE A 146 15.37 -23.73 4.48
C PHE A 146 16.29 -23.22 3.37
N LEU A 147 16.74 -21.97 3.53
CA LEU A 147 17.77 -21.34 2.71
C LEU A 147 19.13 -21.39 3.41
N HIS A 148 19.12 -21.54 4.73
CA HIS A 148 20.31 -21.79 5.55
C HIS A 148 19.90 -22.46 6.87
N PRO A 149 20.55 -23.55 7.29
CA PRO A 149 21.72 -24.16 6.66
C PRO A 149 21.36 -25.07 5.47
N ASP A 150 22.29 -25.22 4.51
CA ASP A 150 22.06 -25.92 3.24
C ASP A 150 21.79 -27.43 3.36
N ASP A 151 22.11 -28.05 4.50
CA ASP A 151 21.93 -29.49 4.75
C ASP A 151 20.51 -29.89 5.16
N VAL A 152 19.64 -28.90 5.38
CA VAL A 152 18.20 -29.10 5.59
C VAL A 152 17.46 -28.47 4.42
N SER A 153 16.67 -29.25 3.70
CA SER A 153 15.95 -28.75 2.51
C SER A 153 14.56 -28.19 2.87
N ALA A 154 13.71 -29.01 3.50
CA ALA A 154 12.38 -28.60 3.92
C ALA A 154 11.83 -29.42 5.10
N MET A 155 10.97 -28.79 5.89
CA MET A 155 10.24 -29.42 7.00
C MET A 155 8.76 -29.03 6.98
N ILE A 156 7.93 -29.92 7.53
CA ILE A 156 6.51 -29.69 7.76
C ILE A 156 6.25 -29.78 9.25
N GLU A 157 5.52 -28.82 9.79
CA GLU A 157 5.12 -28.75 11.18
C GLU A 157 3.59 -28.77 11.22
N ILE A 158 3.02 -29.67 12.01
CA ILE A 158 1.58 -29.75 12.26
C ILE A 158 1.37 -29.53 13.75
N GLU A 159 0.57 -28.52 14.07
CA GLU A 159 0.18 -28.18 15.43
C GLU A 159 -1.33 -28.39 15.57
N LEU A 160 -1.75 -29.10 16.62
CA LEU A 160 -3.17 -29.25 16.97
C LEU A 160 -3.50 -28.28 18.11
N LYS A 161 -4.53 -27.45 17.87
CA LYS A 161 -4.96 -26.39 18.80
C LYS A 161 -5.81 -26.88 19.96
N SER A 162 -6.20 -28.16 19.94
CA SER A 162 -6.95 -28.81 21.01
C SER A 162 -6.31 -30.13 21.42
N LEU A 163 -6.18 -30.33 22.73
CA LEU A 163 -5.74 -31.58 23.35
C LEU A 163 -6.71 -32.75 23.12
N GLU A 164 -7.98 -32.46 22.81
CA GLU A 164 -9.01 -33.48 22.60
C GLU A 164 -8.91 -34.14 21.23
N LEU A 165 -8.12 -33.57 20.30
CA LEU A 165 -7.96 -34.12 18.96
C LEU A 165 -7.06 -35.37 18.99
N PRO A 166 -7.49 -36.47 18.33
CA PRO A 166 -6.75 -37.74 18.34
C PRO A 166 -5.49 -37.67 17.46
N ASP A 167 -4.49 -38.52 17.74
CA ASP A 167 -3.25 -38.62 16.94
C ASP A 167 -3.51 -38.92 15.45
N ALA A 168 -4.60 -39.63 15.16
CA ALA A 168 -5.04 -39.91 13.80
C ALA A 168 -5.28 -38.63 12.97
N THR A 169 -5.52 -37.49 13.63
CA THR A 169 -5.67 -36.17 12.97
C THR A 169 -4.38 -35.74 12.26
N PHE A 170 -3.20 -36.13 12.76
CA PHE A 170 -1.93 -35.86 12.07
C PHE A 170 -1.87 -36.61 10.73
N GLU A 171 -2.17 -37.92 10.73
CA GLU A 171 -2.16 -38.76 9.53
C GLU A 171 -3.21 -38.32 8.50
N LYS A 172 -4.41 -37.95 8.98
CA LYS A 172 -5.47 -37.38 8.14
C LYS A 172 -4.99 -36.08 7.48
N THR A 173 -4.34 -35.21 8.24
CA THR A 173 -3.81 -33.93 7.73
C THR A 173 -2.72 -34.15 6.69
N LEU A 174 -1.78 -35.07 6.94
CA LEU A 174 -0.78 -35.44 5.92
C LEU A 174 -1.45 -35.96 4.64
N SER A 175 -2.51 -36.76 4.76
CA SER A 175 -3.25 -37.30 3.61
C SER A 175 -4.00 -36.22 2.83
N GLU A 176 -4.60 -35.24 3.51
CA GLU A 176 -5.28 -34.08 2.89
C GLU A 176 -4.35 -33.25 2.00
N PHE A 177 -3.06 -33.19 2.35
CA PHE A 177 -2.04 -32.51 1.56
C PHE A 177 -1.25 -33.44 0.62
N GLY A 178 -1.56 -34.75 0.59
CA GLY A 178 -0.88 -35.73 -0.25
C GLY A 178 0.55 -36.05 0.20
N LEU A 179 0.82 -35.95 1.50
CA LEU A 179 2.16 -36.03 2.10
C LEU A 179 2.48 -37.36 2.77
N SER A 180 1.50 -38.24 2.96
CA SER A 180 1.62 -39.45 3.79
C SER A 180 2.80 -40.35 3.40
N ASP A 181 3.13 -40.44 2.11
CA ASP A 181 4.23 -41.28 1.59
C ASP A 181 5.52 -40.48 1.30
N CYS A 182 5.58 -39.20 1.66
CA CYS A 182 6.65 -38.27 1.27
C CYS A 182 7.40 -37.66 2.45
N VAL A 183 7.10 -38.08 3.68
CA VAL A 183 7.63 -37.46 4.90
C VAL A 183 8.12 -38.47 5.94
N GLU A 184 9.07 -38.06 6.78
CA GLU A 184 9.56 -38.82 7.93
C GLU A 184 9.31 -38.02 9.23
N GLU A 185 8.69 -38.61 10.25
CA GLU A 185 8.52 -37.94 11.55
C GLU A 185 9.88 -37.77 12.26
N ILE A 186 10.21 -36.52 12.61
CA ILE A 186 11.47 -36.12 13.26
C ILE A 186 11.26 -35.41 14.60
N THR A 187 10.02 -35.33 15.11
CA THR A 187 9.63 -34.59 16.32
C THR A 187 10.57 -34.81 17.53
N ARG A 188 11.05 -36.05 17.74
CA ARG A 188 11.89 -36.42 18.90
C ARG A 188 13.40 -36.27 18.65
N ARG A 189 13.84 -35.88 17.45
CA ARG A 189 15.27 -35.73 17.14
C ARG A 189 15.76 -34.36 17.63
N GLN A 190 16.79 -34.34 18.47
CA GLN A 190 17.33 -33.07 18.97
C GLN A 190 17.87 -32.17 17.85
N THR A 191 18.38 -32.79 16.77
CA THR A 191 18.92 -32.11 15.58
C THR A 191 17.86 -31.40 14.73
N SER A 192 16.57 -31.45 15.06
CA SER A 192 15.51 -30.75 14.32
C SER A 192 15.04 -29.45 14.96
N LYS A 193 15.60 -29.06 16.11
CA LYS A 193 15.30 -27.77 16.74
C LYS A 193 16.08 -26.65 16.03
N ASN A 194 15.44 -25.51 15.75
CA ASN A 194 16.08 -24.39 15.04
C ASN A 194 17.41 -23.95 15.67
N ARG A 195 17.56 -24.03 17.01
CA ARG A 195 18.80 -23.65 17.70
C ARG A 195 19.97 -24.55 17.34
N ASP A 196 19.69 -25.84 17.16
CA ASP A 196 20.67 -26.86 16.83
C ASP A 196 20.96 -26.89 15.32
N LEU A 197 20.04 -26.33 14.51
CA LEU A 197 20.24 -26.08 13.07
C LEU A 197 21.03 -24.80 12.77
N ALA A 198 21.05 -23.83 13.68
CA ALA A 198 21.66 -22.53 13.42
C ALA A 198 23.17 -22.65 13.17
N LYS A 199 23.63 -22.14 12.03
CA LYS A 199 25.06 -22.13 11.65
C LYS A 199 25.52 -20.73 11.34
N LYS A 200 26.80 -20.44 11.57
CA LYS A 200 27.40 -19.19 11.10
C LYS A 200 27.43 -19.21 9.57
N ARG A 201 27.07 -18.10 8.95
CA ARG A 201 27.13 -17.92 7.50
C ARG A 201 28.45 -17.28 7.11
N GLU A 202 29.05 -17.71 6.01
CA GLU A 202 30.20 -17.01 5.44
C GLU A 202 29.72 -15.72 4.74
N PRO A 203 30.35 -14.55 5.00
CA PRO A 203 29.92 -13.31 4.39
C PRO A 203 30.35 -13.23 2.91
N ASP A 204 29.39 -13.18 2.01
CA ASP A 204 29.63 -13.14 0.56
C ASP A 204 29.80 -11.71 -0.01
N VAL A 205 29.43 -10.65 0.74
CA VAL A 205 29.32 -9.26 0.26
C VAL A 205 29.57 -8.24 1.39
N LYS A 206 29.94 -6.98 1.06
CA LYS A 206 29.87 -5.83 1.99
C LYS A 206 28.40 -5.55 2.35
N ASN A 207 28.07 -5.46 3.63
CA ASN A 207 26.70 -5.37 4.19
C ASN A 207 25.82 -6.62 3.93
N PRO A 208 26.21 -7.79 4.48
CA PRO A 208 25.53 -9.05 4.21
C PRO A 208 24.11 -9.11 4.75
N VAL A 209 23.76 -8.37 5.81
CA VAL A 209 22.41 -8.43 6.41
C VAL A 209 21.40 -7.69 5.54
N HIS A 210 21.68 -6.45 5.13
CA HIS A 210 20.80 -5.73 4.19
C HIS A 210 20.61 -6.48 2.86
N SER A 211 21.70 -7.02 2.30
CA SER A 211 21.65 -7.79 1.05
C SER A 211 20.80 -9.06 1.18
N LEU A 212 20.89 -9.74 2.34
CA LEU A 212 20.03 -10.88 2.67
C LEU A 212 18.55 -10.48 2.72
N ILE A 213 18.21 -9.38 3.40
CA ILE A 213 16.83 -8.89 3.51
C ILE A 213 16.23 -8.63 2.11
N LEU A 214 16.97 -7.96 1.23
CA LEU A 214 16.53 -7.70 -0.15
C LEU A 214 16.35 -9.01 -0.94
N THR A 215 17.26 -9.96 -0.78
CA THR A 215 17.16 -11.28 -1.42
C THR A 215 15.88 -12.01 -1.00
N LEU A 216 15.56 -11.98 0.31
CA LEU A 216 14.35 -12.58 0.85
C LEU A 216 13.08 -11.87 0.37
N GLN A 217 13.06 -10.54 0.30
CA GLN A 217 11.94 -9.79 -0.28
C GLN A 217 11.69 -10.21 -1.73
N ASN A 218 12.74 -10.31 -2.54
CA ASN A 218 12.63 -10.75 -3.93
C ASN A 218 12.12 -12.20 -4.03
N ARG A 219 12.53 -13.08 -3.11
CA ARG A 219 12.03 -14.46 -3.03
C ARG A 219 10.54 -14.53 -2.70
N LEU A 220 10.06 -13.64 -1.83
CA LEU A 220 8.64 -13.56 -1.46
C LEU A 220 7.75 -13.00 -2.57
N LYS A 221 8.30 -12.32 -3.59
CA LYS A 221 7.56 -11.95 -4.79
C LYS A 221 7.03 -13.16 -5.56
N GLY A 222 7.59 -14.34 -5.29
CA GLY A 222 7.22 -15.58 -5.96
C GLY A 222 7.73 -15.61 -7.40
N PRO A 223 7.13 -16.46 -8.25
CA PRO A 223 7.56 -16.60 -9.63
C PRO A 223 7.41 -15.32 -10.45
N VAL A 224 8.45 -14.99 -11.21
CA VAL A 224 8.49 -13.80 -12.06
C VAL A 224 8.68 -14.15 -13.54
N ILE A 225 8.22 -13.23 -14.39
CA ILE A 225 8.54 -13.21 -15.82
C ILE A 225 9.68 -12.21 -16.02
N VAL A 226 10.83 -12.65 -16.49
CA VAL A 226 11.93 -11.75 -16.85
C VAL A 226 11.82 -11.40 -18.34
N ALA A 227 11.55 -10.13 -18.63
CA ALA A 227 11.55 -9.60 -19.99
C ALA A 227 12.96 -9.16 -20.35
N VAL A 228 13.56 -9.81 -21.34
CA VAL A 228 14.97 -9.59 -21.74
C VAL A 228 15.02 -9.11 -23.18
N LEU A 229 15.81 -8.08 -23.47
CA LEU A 229 16.05 -7.64 -24.84
C LEU A 229 17.18 -8.47 -25.48
N GLN A 230 16.91 -9.08 -26.63
CA GLN A 230 17.91 -9.87 -27.35
C GLN A 230 19.00 -8.96 -27.93
N GLY A 231 20.24 -9.12 -27.46
CA GLY A 231 21.45 -8.48 -27.95
C GLY A 231 22.26 -9.36 -28.90
N LYS A 232 23.50 -8.92 -29.16
CA LYS A 232 24.49 -9.60 -30.02
C LYS A 232 25.71 -10.13 -29.23
N SER A 233 25.62 -10.20 -27.91
CA SER A 233 26.73 -10.55 -27.02
C SER A 233 27.25 -11.97 -27.31
N LEU A 234 26.34 -12.95 -27.39
CA LEU A 234 26.65 -14.35 -27.69
C LEU A 234 27.39 -14.51 -29.01
N GLU A 235 26.85 -13.92 -30.08
CA GLU A 235 27.48 -13.95 -31.42
C GLU A 235 28.87 -13.29 -31.38
N SER A 236 28.96 -12.08 -30.81
CA SER A 236 30.22 -11.32 -30.73
C SER A 236 31.29 -12.06 -29.94
N ASN A 237 30.92 -12.69 -28.83
CA ASN A 237 31.87 -13.39 -27.96
C ASN A 237 32.33 -14.73 -28.55
N ILE A 238 31.45 -15.45 -29.24
CA ILE A 238 31.83 -16.64 -30.02
C ILE A 238 32.79 -16.25 -31.16
N GLU A 239 32.49 -15.19 -31.92
CA GLU A 239 33.38 -14.70 -32.97
C GLU A 239 34.75 -14.27 -32.43
N LYS A 240 34.79 -13.56 -31.30
CA LYS A 240 36.03 -13.17 -30.62
C LYS A 240 36.85 -14.40 -30.22
N ALA A 241 36.22 -15.43 -29.65
CA ALA A 241 36.89 -16.68 -29.28
C ALA A 241 37.50 -17.38 -30.51
N ILE A 242 36.76 -17.49 -31.61
CA ILE A 242 37.24 -18.08 -32.87
C ILE A 242 38.44 -17.29 -33.43
N ARG A 243 38.37 -15.96 -33.44
CA ARG A 243 39.44 -15.08 -33.95
C ARG A 243 40.70 -15.15 -33.09
N ALA A 244 40.55 -15.17 -31.76
CA ALA A 244 41.65 -15.26 -30.81
C ALA A 244 42.48 -16.55 -31.00
N GLU A 245 41.82 -17.69 -31.20
CA GLU A 245 42.49 -18.97 -31.49
C GLU A 245 43.14 -18.99 -32.89
N SER A 246 42.44 -18.48 -33.89
CA SER A 246 42.97 -18.38 -35.26
C SER A 246 44.25 -17.53 -35.34
N SER A 247 44.37 -16.51 -34.48
CA SER A 247 45.54 -15.64 -34.39
C SER A 247 46.72 -16.28 -33.63
N GLN A 248 46.47 -17.23 -32.73
CA GLN A 248 47.53 -17.88 -31.93
C GLN A 248 48.14 -19.11 -32.62
N ASN A 249 47.38 -19.86 -33.41
CA ASN A 249 47.80 -21.18 -33.88
C ASN A 249 48.15 -21.28 -35.38
N ASN A 250 48.07 -20.20 -36.18
CA ASN A 250 48.41 -20.19 -37.63
C ASN A 250 47.77 -21.32 -38.46
N VAL A 251 46.70 -21.94 -37.96
CA VAL A 251 45.95 -23.03 -38.56
C VAL A 251 44.47 -22.66 -38.49
N LYS A 252 43.70 -22.98 -39.54
CA LYS A 252 42.22 -22.96 -39.48
C LYS A 252 41.78 -24.00 -38.44
N ALA A 253 41.64 -23.60 -37.19
CA ALA A 253 41.10 -24.46 -36.14
C ALA A 253 39.69 -24.92 -36.55
N ASN A 254 39.42 -26.21 -36.39
CA ASN A 254 38.09 -26.74 -36.64
C ASN A 254 37.18 -26.27 -35.51
N ILE A 255 36.00 -25.70 -35.80
CA ILE A 255 35.10 -25.12 -34.80
C ILE A 255 34.72 -26.15 -33.71
N SER A 256 34.78 -27.44 -34.05
CA SER A 256 34.55 -28.57 -33.14
C SER A 256 35.52 -28.66 -31.96
N ASP A 257 36.73 -28.10 -32.09
CA ASP A 257 37.83 -28.30 -31.14
C ASP A 257 38.09 -27.06 -30.27
N LEU A 258 37.37 -25.97 -30.54
CA LEU A 258 37.46 -24.69 -29.82
C LEU A 258 36.71 -24.76 -28.49
N THR A 259 37.35 -24.36 -27.40
CA THR A 259 36.71 -24.16 -26.09
C THR A 259 36.56 -22.68 -25.81
N TYR A 260 35.41 -22.23 -25.30
CA TYR A 260 35.24 -20.85 -24.89
C TYR A 260 36.16 -20.53 -23.69
N PRO A 261 37.17 -19.64 -23.83
CA PRO A 261 38.18 -19.46 -22.79
C PRO A 261 37.77 -18.34 -21.82
N TYR A 262 37.22 -18.73 -20.68
CA TYR A 262 36.90 -17.81 -19.58
C TYR A 262 38.14 -16.99 -19.12
N GLU A 263 39.33 -17.59 -19.13
CA GLU A 263 40.55 -17.01 -18.52
C GLU A 263 41.12 -15.74 -19.21
N LYS A 264 40.71 -15.42 -20.44
CA LYS A 264 41.27 -14.28 -21.21
C LYS A 264 40.43 -13.01 -21.16
N TYR A 265 39.18 -13.08 -20.70
CA TYR A 265 38.21 -12.00 -20.81
C TYR A 265 37.71 -11.45 -19.46
N GLY A 266 38.24 -11.97 -18.34
CA GLY A 266 38.02 -11.40 -17.02
C GLY A 266 39.33 -11.21 -16.26
N GLU A 267 39.91 -10.02 -16.31
CA GLU A 267 40.82 -9.56 -15.25
C GLU A 267 39.95 -9.11 -14.06
N THR A 268 39.45 -10.06 -13.27
CA THR A 268 38.85 -9.72 -11.97
C THR A 268 39.49 -10.54 -10.86
N GLU A 269 39.53 -9.98 -9.65
CA GLU A 269 40.23 -10.48 -8.45
C GLU A 269 39.74 -11.86 -7.94
N PHE A 270 38.74 -12.46 -8.57
CA PHE A 270 38.23 -13.79 -8.25
C PHE A 270 38.71 -14.84 -9.26
N LYS A 271 39.98 -15.26 -9.12
CA LYS A 271 40.41 -16.56 -9.67
C LYS A 271 39.93 -17.67 -8.73
N PRO A 272 39.02 -18.57 -9.13
CA PRO A 272 38.80 -19.80 -8.38
C PRO A 272 40.11 -20.58 -8.39
N LYS A 273 40.68 -20.86 -7.21
CA LYS A 273 41.83 -21.76 -7.12
C LYS A 273 41.39 -23.17 -7.52
N GLY A 274 41.67 -23.57 -8.76
CA GLY A 274 41.95 -24.98 -9.06
C GLY A 274 41.02 -25.78 -9.97
N ARG A 275 40.04 -25.22 -10.69
CA ARG A 275 39.35 -25.97 -11.78
C ARG A 275 38.94 -25.08 -12.95
N THR A 276 39.51 -25.36 -14.12
CA THR A 276 39.17 -24.80 -15.42
C THR A 276 38.39 -25.82 -16.23
N TYR A 277 37.12 -25.55 -16.50
CA TYR A 277 36.36 -26.27 -17.54
C TYR A 277 35.76 -25.23 -18.47
N GLY A 278 36.44 -24.93 -19.58
CA GLY A 278 35.82 -24.25 -20.71
C GLY A 278 34.94 -25.25 -21.45
N ILE A 279 33.72 -24.86 -21.82
CA ILE A 279 32.82 -25.71 -22.61
C ILE A 279 33.22 -25.61 -24.09
N PRO A 280 33.25 -26.74 -24.84
CA PRO A 280 33.44 -26.71 -26.28
C PRO A 280 32.36 -25.88 -26.98
N ILE A 281 32.75 -25.03 -27.93
CA ILE A 281 31.80 -24.21 -28.70
C ILE A 281 30.76 -25.09 -29.42
N LYS A 282 31.15 -26.29 -29.85
CA LYS A 282 30.22 -27.28 -30.41
C LYS A 282 29.09 -27.64 -29.45
N GLU A 283 29.38 -27.77 -28.16
CA GLU A 283 28.39 -28.10 -27.14
C GLU A 283 27.50 -26.89 -26.79
N ILE A 284 28.04 -25.67 -26.86
CA ILE A 284 27.27 -24.42 -26.76
C ILE A 284 26.27 -24.29 -27.93
N LEU A 285 26.69 -24.70 -29.12
CA LEU A 285 25.90 -24.63 -30.35
C LEU A 285 25.04 -25.88 -30.60
N ASP A 286 25.01 -26.84 -29.67
CA ASP A 286 24.20 -28.05 -29.81
C ASP A 286 22.75 -27.80 -29.36
N LEU A 287 21.84 -27.69 -30.32
CA LEU A 287 20.41 -27.48 -30.06
C LEU A 287 19.71 -28.73 -29.53
N GLU A 288 20.29 -29.92 -29.70
CA GLU A 288 19.74 -31.20 -29.24
C GLU A 288 20.23 -31.57 -27.83
N ALA A 289 21.19 -30.83 -27.27
CA ALA A 289 21.77 -31.12 -25.96
C ALA A 289 20.78 -30.83 -24.81
N GLU A 290 20.39 -31.85 -24.05
CA GLU A 290 19.49 -31.68 -22.89
C GLU A 290 20.21 -31.62 -21.54
N ALA A 291 21.54 -31.80 -21.51
CA ALA A 291 22.30 -31.85 -20.28
C ALA A 291 22.36 -30.46 -19.60
N PRO A 292 22.10 -30.37 -18.28
CA PRO A 292 22.34 -29.18 -17.47
C PRO A 292 23.71 -28.53 -17.68
N LEU A 293 23.74 -27.20 -17.64
CA LEU A 293 24.98 -26.42 -17.68
C LEU A 293 25.07 -25.49 -16.48
N ALA A 294 26.21 -25.54 -15.78
CA ALA A 294 26.49 -24.58 -14.72
C ALA A 294 26.77 -23.19 -15.33
N HIS A 295 26.23 -22.12 -14.72
CA HIS A 295 26.43 -20.74 -15.19
C HIS A 295 27.92 -20.38 -15.25
N GLU A 296 28.72 -20.86 -14.29
CA GLU A 296 30.15 -20.59 -14.20
C GLU A 296 30.92 -21.03 -15.45
N CYS A 297 30.41 -22.03 -16.18
CA CYS A 297 31.03 -22.54 -17.40
C CYS A 297 30.67 -21.72 -18.65
N VAL A 298 29.63 -20.89 -18.59
CA VAL A 298 29.15 -20.03 -19.69
C VAL A 298 29.13 -18.54 -19.30
N ARG A 299 29.70 -18.18 -18.15
CA ARG A 299 29.79 -16.80 -17.68
C ARG A 299 30.55 -15.93 -18.68
N GLY A 300 30.05 -14.73 -18.95
CA GLY A 300 30.63 -13.79 -19.92
C GLY A 300 30.33 -14.14 -21.37
N LEU A 301 29.74 -15.30 -21.65
CA LEU A 301 29.39 -15.73 -23.00
C LEU A 301 28.26 -14.85 -23.58
N SER A 302 27.22 -14.60 -22.79
CA SER A 302 26.05 -13.82 -23.16
C SER A 302 25.64 -12.92 -21.99
N ALA A 303 25.49 -11.63 -22.28
CA ALA A 303 25.07 -10.63 -21.30
C ALA A 303 23.69 -10.95 -20.71
N GLU A 304 22.81 -11.57 -21.50
CA GLU A 304 21.49 -12.03 -21.11
C GLU A 304 21.54 -13.18 -20.10
N LEU A 305 22.48 -14.13 -20.24
CA LEU A 305 22.64 -15.20 -19.25
C LEU A 305 23.22 -14.68 -17.94
N ASP A 306 24.20 -13.78 -18.03
CA ASP A 306 24.82 -13.17 -16.85
C ASP A 306 23.84 -12.28 -16.08
N SER A 307 23.00 -11.52 -16.78
CA SER A 307 21.96 -10.71 -16.13
C SER A 307 20.86 -11.56 -15.49
N LEU A 308 20.41 -12.63 -16.16
CA LEU A 308 19.46 -13.59 -15.58
C LEU A 308 20.03 -14.25 -14.33
N PHE A 309 21.31 -14.64 -14.35
CA PHE A 309 21.97 -15.21 -13.18
C PHE A 309 22.08 -14.19 -12.04
N ALA A 310 22.42 -12.94 -12.35
CA ALA A 310 22.45 -11.87 -11.35
C ALA A 310 21.05 -11.61 -10.74
N ILE A 311 19.98 -11.68 -11.54
CA ILE A 311 18.59 -11.58 -11.09
C ILE A 311 18.23 -12.74 -10.15
N GLU A 312 18.54 -13.99 -10.52
CA GLU A 312 18.30 -15.17 -9.68
C GLU A 312 19.09 -15.10 -8.36
N LYS A 313 20.38 -14.70 -8.42
CA LYS A 313 21.24 -14.51 -7.24
C LYS A 313 20.70 -13.44 -6.28
N ASN A 314 19.98 -12.44 -6.79
CA ASN A 314 19.27 -11.43 -5.98
C ASN A 314 17.95 -11.94 -5.41
N GLY A 315 17.64 -13.23 -5.53
CA GLY A 315 16.52 -13.91 -4.85
C GLY A 315 15.25 -14.08 -5.68
N TYR A 316 15.21 -13.60 -6.92
CA TYR A 316 14.05 -13.78 -7.81
C TYR A 316 13.88 -15.24 -8.22
N GLU A 317 12.65 -15.76 -8.14
CA GLU A 317 12.31 -17.07 -8.69
C GLU A 317 11.90 -16.90 -10.15
N ILE A 318 12.81 -17.13 -11.09
CA ILE A 318 12.53 -16.99 -12.52
C ILE A 318 11.64 -18.16 -12.96
N ASP A 319 10.44 -17.86 -13.44
CA ASP A 319 9.49 -18.85 -13.96
C ASP A 319 9.45 -18.86 -15.49
N GLU A 320 9.54 -17.66 -16.06
CA GLU A 320 9.54 -17.46 -17.50
C GLU A 320 10.57 -16.41 -17.90
N VAL A 321 11.32 -16.68 -18.97
CA VAL A 321 12.14 -15.68 -19.67
C VAL A 321 11.48 -15.39 -21.00
N ARG A 322 11.09 -14.12 -21.20
CA ARG A 322 10.47 -13.65 -22.43
C ARG A 322 11.44 -12.76 -23.20
N TYR A 323 11.96 -13.29 -24.30
CA TYR A 323 12.88 -12.57 -25.16
C TYR A 323 12.15 -11.64 -26.12
N PHE A 324 12.55 -10.37 -26.12
CA PHE A 324 12.14 -9.39 -27.12
C PHE A 324 13.13 -9.47 -28.28
N LEU A 325 12.67 -10.03 -29.40
CA LEU A 325 13.50 -10.34 -30.57
C LEU A 325 13.47 -9.20 -31.56
N PHE A 326 14.61 -8.90 -32.15
CA PHE A 326 14.76 -7.86 -33.16
C PHE A 326 15.24 -8.47 -34.47
N PRO A 327 14.80 -7.93 -35.62
CA PRO A 327 15.31 -8.37 -36.91
C PRO A 327 16.76 -7.89 -37.10
N GLU A 328 17.42 -8.47 -38.10
CA GLU A 328 18.82 -8.16 -38.43
C GLU A 328 18.90 -6.87 -39.28
N LYS A 329 19.99 -6.67 -40.04
CA LYS A 329 20.10 -5.54 -40.97
C LYS A 329 18.90 -5.51 -41.94
N ASP A 330 18.40 -4.31 -42.20
CA ASP A 330 17.30 -4.00 -43.13
C ASP A 330 15.90 -4.42 -42.67
N GLY A 331 15.72 -4.78 -41.39
CA GLY A 331 14.40 -4.98 -40.79
C GLY A 331 13.74 -6.33 -41.09
N ALA A 332 14.45 -7.23 -41.77
CA ALA A 332 14.02 -8.60 -42.05
C ALA A 332 14.53 -9.59 -41.00
N PHE A 333 13.70 -10.56 -40.65
CA PHE A 333 14.12 -11.71 -39.86
C PHE A 333 14.73 -12.77 -40.77
N GLU A 334 15.83 -13.42 -40.36
CA GLU A 334 16.38 -14.52 -41.15
C GLU A 334 15.40 -15.70 -41.30
N ASP A 335 14.61 -15.97 -40.26
CA ASP A 335 13.43 -16.83 -40.33
C ASP A 335 12.17 -15.96 -40.32
N GLU A 336 11.75 -15.51 -41.50
CA GLU A 336 10.52 -14.72 -41.67
C GLU A 336 9.26 -15.47 -41.25
N LYS A 337 9.21 -16.80 -41.42
CA LYS A 337 8.02 -17.59 -41.09
C LYS A 337 7.75 -17.58 -39.59
N ASN A 338 8.80 -17.70 -38.79
CA ASN A 338 8.71 -17.69 -37.32
C ASN A 338 9.07 -16.32 -36.71
N ARG A 339 9.36 -15.32 -37.54
CA ARG A 339 9.82 -13.97 -37.16
C ARG A 339 10.95 -14.00 -36.12
N CYS A 340 12.02 -14.73 -36.43
CA CYS A 340 13.07 -15.07 -35.47
C CYS A 340 14.48 -14.81 -36.04
N PRO A 341 15.41 -14.22 -35.26
CA PRO A 341 16.81 -14.11 -35.64
C PRO A 341 17.54 -15.46 -35.44
N LYS A 342 18.64 -15.67 -36.18
CA LYS A 342 19.45 -16.91 -36.10
C LYS A 342 19.92 -17.28 -34.71
N LEU A 343 20.20 -16.25 -33.91
CA LEU A 343 20.82 -16.38 -32.60
C LEU A 343 19.84 -16.93 -31.55
N TYR A 344 18.54 -16.67 -31.71
CA TYR A 344 17.55 -16.97 -30.68
C TYR A 344 17.42 -18.46 -30.33
N PRO A 345 17.38 -19.41 -31.28
CA PRO A 345 17.35 -20.83 -30.94
C PRO A 345 18.49 -21.24 -29.98
N TYR A 346 19.69 -20.71 -30.19
CA TYR A 346 20.85 -20.98 -29.32
C TYR A 346 20.70 -20.32 -27.96
N LEU A 347 20.30 -19.03 -27.91
CA LEU A 347 20.03 -18.33 -26.64
C LEU A 347 18.94 -19.03 -25.82
N LYS A 348 17.85 -19.43 -26.48
CA LYS A 348 16.75 -20.17 -25.88
C LYS A 348 17.26 -21.47 -25.26
N LYS A 349 18.03 -22.25 -26.03
CA LYS A 349 18.54 -23.54 -25.55
C LYS A 349 19.52 -23.38 -24.39
N LEU A 350 20.45 -22.42 -24.48
CA LEU A 350 21.38 -22.12 -23.39
C LEU A 350 20.63 -21.69 -22.12
N THR A 351 19.63 -20.84 -22.23
CA THR A 351 18.80 -20.41 -21.11
C THR A 351 18.11 -21.61 -20.44
N GLN A 352 17.57 -22.54 -21.21
CA GLN A 352 16.92 -23.75 -20.68
C GLN A 352 17.90 -24.73 -20.02
N ARG A 353 19.16 -24.78 -20.50
CA ARG A 353 20.20 -25.64 -19.92
C ARG A 353 20.79 -25.06 -18.64
N VAL A 354 20.90 -23.73 -18.55
CA VAL A 354 21.44 -23.01 -17.37
C VAL A 354 20.38 -22.86 -16.28
N PHE A 355 19.16 -22.47 -16.65
CA PHE A 355 18.06 -22.24 -15.71
C PHE A 355 17.03 -23.38 -15.81
N HIS A 356 17.11 -24.32 -14.87
CA HIS A 356 16.20 -25.47 -14.84
C HIS A 356 14.75 -25.05 -14.57
N ASN A 357 13.82 -25.71 -15.27
CA ASN A 357 12.36 -25.50 -15.12
C ASN A 357 11.86 -24.10 -15.51
N VAL A 358 12.65 -23.31 -16.25
CA VAL A 358 12.23 -22.02 -16.80
C VAL A 358 11.56 -22.20 -18.16
N THR A 359 10.40 -21.56 -18.33
CA THR A 359 9.75 -21.46 -19.64
C THR A 359 10.42 -20.34 -20.44
N VAL A 360 10.85 -20.62 -21.67
CA VAL A 360 11.43 -19.59 -22.54
C VAL A 360 10.50 -19.30 -23.71
N SER A 361 10.04 -18.06 -23.79
CA SER A 361 9.14 -17.55 -24.83
C SER A 361 9.74 -16.35 -25.55
N SER A 362 9.05 -15.83 -26.56
CA SER A 362 9.51 -14.66 -27.32
C SER A 362 8.38 -13.74 -27.74
N TYR A 363 8.76 -12.50 -28.02
CA TYR A 363 7.95 -11.49 -28.69
C TYR A 363 8.81 -10.80 -29.75
N SER A 364 8.40 -10.86 -31.02
CA SER A 364 9.17 -10.30 -32.14
C SER A 364 8.77 -8.86 -32.42
N HIS A 365 9.74 -7.94 -32.39
CA HIS A 365 9.57 -6.54 -32.74
C HIS A 365 9.75 -6.29 -34.23
N SER A 366 9.10 -5.25 -34.73
CA SER A 366 9.19 -4.81 -36.12
C SER A 366 10.11 -3.58 -36.20
N TYR A 367 11.41 -3.79 -35.94
CA TYR A 367 12.39 -2.71 -35.77
C TYR A 367 13.55 -2.73 -36.78
N ALA A 368 13.76 -1.65 -37.54
CA ALA A 368 14.90 -1.48 -38.44
C ALA A 368 15.72 -0.25 -38.02
N ALA A 369 16.99 -0.46 -37.67
CA ALA A 369 17.86 0.62 -37.16
C ALA A 369 18.17 1.71 -38.20
N ASN A 370 18.02 1.42 -39.50
CA ASN A 370 18.24 2.33 -40.61
C ASN A 370 16.95 3.00 -41.14
N ASP A 371 15.78 2.71 -40.55
CA ASP A 371 14.51 3.33 -40.88
C ASP A 371 14.06 4.21 -39.71
N PRO A 372 14.15 5.56 -39.82
CA PRO A 372 13.68 6.45 -38.76
C PRO A 372 12.18 6.24 -38.47
N GLU A 373 11.38 5.85 -39.46
CA GLU A 373 9.96 5.57 -39.26
C GLU A 373 9.73 4.36 -38.35
N SER A 374 10.58 3.34 -38.50
CA SER A 374 10.57 2.16 -37.65
C SER A 374 10.83 2.49 -36.18
N VAL A 375 11.72 3.45 -35.88
CA VAL A 375 11.95 3.93 -34.50
C VAL A 375 10.66 4.47 -33.86
N TYR A 376 9.88 5.27 -34.61
CA TYR A 376 8.61 5.83 -34.12
C TYR A 376 7.54 4.75 -33.90
N ARG A 377 7.48 3.74 -34.79
CA ARG A 377 6.56 2.60 -34.62
C ARG A 377 6.95 1.73 -33.42
N SER A 378 8.25 1.53 -33.19
CA SER A 378 8.75 0.74 -32.07
C SER A 378 8.34 1.28 -30.71
N PHE A 379 8.14 2.59 -30.55
CA PHE A 379 7.61 3.14 -29.30
C PHE A 379 6.25 2.53 -28.96
N LYS A 380 5.31 2.59 -29.90
CA LYS A 380 3.96 2.06 -29.75
C LYS A 380 3.97 0.54 -29.59
N GLU A 381 4.75 -0.17 -30.41
CA GLU A 381 4.85 -1.63 -30.38
C GLU A 381 5.42 -2.13 -29.03
N THR A 382 6.51 -1.53 -28.55
CA THR A 382 7.13 -1.88 -27.26
C THR A 382 6.15 -1.66 -26.11
N TRP A 383 5.47 -0.51 -26.10
CA TRP A 383 4.51 -0.17 -25.05
C TRP A 383 3.31 -1.14 -25.04
N GLN A 384 2.78 -1.49 -26.22
CA GLN A 384 1.70 -2.47 -26.36
C GLN A 384 2.14 -3.88 -25.98
N ALA A 385 3.38 -4.26 -26.28
CA ALA A 385 3.94 -5.55 -25.91
C ALA A 385 3.97 -5.72 -24.38
N PHE A 386 4.43 -4.69 -23.65
CA PHE A 386 4.43 -4.72 -22.19
C PHE A 386 3.01 -4.66 -21.60
N GLU A 387 2.08 -3.85 -22.15
CA GLU A 387 0.67 -3.89 -21.71
C GLU A 387 0.04 -5.28 -21.92
N GLY A 388 0.34 -5.93 -23.04
CA GLY A 388 -0.11 -7.29 -23.32
C GLY A 388 0.52 -8.30 -22.36
N LEU A 389 1.78 -8.11 -21.99
CA LEU A 389 2.48 -8.92 -21.00
C LEU A 389 1.85 -8.77 -19.61
N GLU A 390 1.56 -7.54 -19.17
CA GLU A 390 0.90 -7.24 -17.90
C GLU A 390 -0.49 -7.91 -17.79
N ARG A 391 -1.29 -7.84 -18.87
CA ARG A 391 -2.63 -8.45 -18.88
C ARG A 391 -2.59 -9.99 -18.84
N ASN A 392 -1.50 -10.59 -19.31
CA ASN A 392 -1.36 -12.04 -19.48
C ASN A 392 -0.27 -12.63 -18.57
N ASN A 393 0.12 -11.94 -17.50
CA ASN A 393 1.15 -12.41 -16.58
C ASN A 393 0.68 -13.52 -15.63
N GLY A 394 -0.64 -13.75 -15.53
CA GLY A 394 -1.20 -14.76 -14.62
C GLY A 394 -0.92 -14.45 -13.14
N GLY A 395 -0.81 -13.16 -12.78
CA GLY A 395 -0.47 -12.71 -11.43
C GLY A 395 1.03 -12.66 -11.13
N ARG A 396 1.89 -13.09 -12.05
CA ARG A 396 3.36 -13.04 -11.92
C ARG A 396 3.87 -11.59 -12.06
N GLU A 397 4.88 -11.23 -11.29
CA GLU A 397 5.55 -9.94 -11.44
C GLU A 397 6.44 -9.96 -12.69
N ILE A 398 6.56 -8.81 -13.37
CA ILE A 398 7.41 -8.67 -14.54
C ILE A 398 8.67 -7.91 -14.14
N VAL A 399 9.82 -8.51 -14.39
CA VAL A 399 11.15 -7.95 -14.18
C VAL A 399 11.73 -7.59 -15.54
N PHE A 400 11.96 -6.31 -15.81
CA PHE A 400 12.58 -5.89 -17.07
C PHE A 400 14.10 -5.80 -16.93
N ASP A 401 14.80 -6.58 -17.75
CA ASP A 401 16.24 -6.53 -17.91
C ASP A 401 16.62 -5.74 -19.17
N SER A 402 17.28 -4.60 -18.94
CA SER A 402 17.75 -3.67 -19.97
C SER A 402 19.21 -3.88 -20.38
N THR A 403 19.87 -4.94 -19.90
CA THR A 403 21.30 -5.23 -20.15
C THR A 403 21.60 -5.45 -21.63
N GLY A 404 20.75 -6.20 -22.33
CA GLY A 404 20.92 -6.56 -23.74
C GLY A 404 20.19 -5.66 -24.74
N GLY A 405 20.36 -5.98 -26.03
CA GLY A 405 19.53 -5.44 -27.13
C GLY A 405 19.81 -4.01 -27.59
N HIS A 406 18.86 -3.46 -28.35
CA HIS A 406 18.97 -2.14 -28.94
C HIS A 406 18.70 -1.05 -27.90
N LYS A 407 19.67 -0.13 -27.74
CA LYS A 407 19.61 0.96 -26.75
C LYS A 407 18.32 1.78 -26.81
N ILE A 408 17.83 2.11 -28.01
CA ILE A 408 16.60 2.91 -28.15
C ILE A 408 15.37 2.17 -27.61
N ILE A 409 15.27 0.86 -27.84
CA ILE A 409 14.18 0.04 -27.32
C ILE A 409 14.30 -0.13 -25.82
N GLY A 410 15.53 -0.32 -25.31
CA GLY A 410 15.82 -0.32 -23.87
C GLY A 410 15.35 0.95 -23.17
N ILE A 411 15.59 2.12 -23.76
CA ILE A 411 15.11 3.40 -23.24
C ILE A 411 13.58 3.47 -23.24
N ILE A 412 12.93 3.07 -24.32
CA ILE A 412 11.46 3.07 -24.44
C ILE A 412 10.83 2.13 -23.40
N ALA A 413 11.38 0.93 -23.25
CA ALA A 413 10.95 -0.04 -22.25
C ALA A 413 11.18 0.49 -20.82
N ALA A 414 12.35 1.07 -20.53
CA ALA A 414 12.61 1.69 -19.24
C ALA A 414 11.59 2.81 -18.94
N LEU A 415 11.26 3.66 -19.93
CA LEU A 415 10.20 4.67 -19.79
C LEU A 415 8.86 4.03 -19.46
N TYR A 416 8.44 2.96 -20.16
CA TYR A 416 7.22 2.23 -19.83
C TYR A 416 7.18 1.79 -18.36
N PHE A 417 8.28 1.22 -17.85
CA PHE A 417 8.37 0.76 -16.46
C PHE A 417 8.28 1.93 -15.47
N GLN A 418 8.92 3.06 -15.77
CA GLN A 418 8.83 4.27 -14.95
C GLN A 418 7.38 4.82 -14.89
N PHE A 419 6.71 4.94 -16.04
CA PHE A 419 5.29 5.37 -16.09
C PHE A 419 4.32 4.36 -15.48
N SER A 420 4.70 3.08 -15.44
CA SER A 420 3.94 2.00 -14.80
C SER A 420 4.31 1.81 -13.33
N LYS A 421 5.18 2.67 -12.77
CA LYS A 421 5.66 2.62 -11.39
C LYS A 421 6.32 1.29 -11.01
N LYS A 422 7.07 0.69 -11.94
CA LYS A 422 7.82 -0.56 -11.74
C LYS A 422 9.33 -0.34 -11.88
N PRO A 423 10.15 -1.11 -11.14
CA PRO A 423 11.59 -1.06 -11.30
C PRO A 423 12.04 -1.77 -12.58
N PHE A 424 13.20 -1.38 -13.10
CA PHE A 424 13.91 -2.14 -14.13
C PHE A 424 15.38 -2.34 -13.74
N TYR A 425 16.06 -3.23 -14.45
CA TYR A 425 17.36 -3.76 -14.05
C TYR A 425 18.39 -3.68 -15.18
N TYR A 426 19.66 -3.60 -14.78
CA TYR A 426 20.80 -3.55 -15.69
C TYR A 426 22.02 -4.18 -15.01
N VAL A 427 22.80 -4.95 -15.75
CA VAL A 427 24.12 -5.43 -15.35
C VAL A 427 25.16 -4.77 -16.24
N GLN A 428 26.16 -4.13 -15.62
CA GLN A 428 27.26 -3.55 -16.38
C GLN A 428 28.19 -4.67 -16.88
N ALA A 429 28.70 -4.52 -18.10
CA ALA A 429 29.74 -5.42 -18.61
C ALA A 429 30.91 -5.55 -17.62
N ASP A 430 31.39 -6.78 -17.42
CA ASP A 430 32.48 -7.13 -16.51
C ASP A 430 32.19 -6.90 -15.01
N SER A 431 30.92 -6.70 -14.63
CA SER A 431 30.45 -6.57 -13.25
C SER A 431 29.40 -7.63 -12.91
N ASP A 432 29.40 -8.11 -11.67
CA ASP A 432 28.35 -8.99 -11.13
C ASP A 432 27.24 -8.21 -10.41
N VAL A 433 27.30 -6.88 -10.45
CA VAL A 433 26.36 -6.01 -9.74
C VAL A 433 25.11 -5.81 -10.58
N LEU A 434 23.98 -6.26 -10.03
CA LEU A 434 22.66 -5.97 -10.55
C LEU A 434 22.23 -4.57 -10.11
N TYR A 435 22.25 -3.61 -11.03
CA TYR A 435 21.72 -2.28 -10.78
C TYR A 435 20.19 -2.30 -10.90
N LYS A 436 19.52 -1.93 -9.82
CA LYS A 436 18.07 -1.72 -9.78
C LYS A 436 17.78 -0.23 -9.95
N PHE A 437 17.01 0.13 -10.97
CA PHE A 437 16.45 1.47 -11.14
C PHE A 437 15.06 1.50 -10.50
N PRO A 438 14.88 2.17 -9.34
CA PRO A 438 13.59 2.26 -8.71
C PRO A 438 12.60 3.03 -9.59
N PRO A 439 11.29 2.79 -9.44
CA PRO A 439 10.30 3.63 -10.09
C PRO A 439 10.37 5.06 -9.52
N ALA A 440 10.56 6.04 -10.39
CA ALA A 440 10.43 7.45 -10.07
C ALA A 440 8.96 7.89 -10.22
N PRO A 441 8.51 8.89 -9.45
CA PRO A 441 7.15 9.43 -9.54
C PRO A 441 6.99 10.32 -10.79
N ILE A 442 7.21 9.75 -11.98
CA ILE A 442 7.09 10.41 -13.27
C ILE A 442 5.67 10.20 -13.81
N ASN A 443 5.07 11.26 -14.32
CA ASN A 443 3.82 11.20 -15.06
C ASN A 443 3.89 12.17 -16.25
N TRP A 444 2.89 12.12 -17.12
CA TRP A 444 2.73 13.12 -18.17
C TRP A 444 2.56 14.50 -17.52
N ASP A 445 3.14 15.53 -18.13
CA ASP A 445 2.95 16.90 -17.67
C ASP A 445 1.53 17.37 -18.00
N ILE A 446 0.60 17.04 -17.10
CA ILE A 446 -0.83 17.32 -17.23
C ILE A 446 -1.06 18.83 -17.36
N LEU A 447 -0.24 19.67 -16.72
CA LEU A 447 -0.36 21.13 -16.77
C LEU A 447 -0.01 21.64 -18.17
N GLN A 448 1.12 21.22 -18.73
CA GLN A 448 1.50 21.57 -20.09
C GLN A 448 0.46 21.08 -21.12
N ILE A 449 -0.09 19.88 -20.88
CA ILE A 449 -1.16 19.32 -21.72
C ILE A 449 -2.43 20.17 -21.60
N ASP A 450 -2.80 20.61 -20.39
CA ASP A 450 -3.97 21.48 -20.15
C ASP A 450 -3.87 22.79 -20.92
N GLU A 451 -2.74 23.49 -20.79
CA GLU A 451 -2.47 24.76 -21.49
C GLU A 451 -2.54 24.63 -23.01
N SER A 452 -2.17 23.45 -23.54
CA SER A 452 -2.10 23.17 -24.97
C SER A 452 -3.20 22.22 -25.46
N HIS A 453 -4.21 21.93 -24.63
CA HIS A 453 -5.15 20.82 -24.85
C HIS A 453 -5.95 20.98 -26.15
N ALA A 454 -6.35 22.21 -26.48
CA ALA A 454 -7.07 22.52 -27.72
C ALA A 454 -6.29 22.09 -28.97
N PHE A 455 -4.97 22.16 -28.94
CA PHE A 455 -4.10 21.77 -30.05
C PHE A 455 -3.81 20.28 -30.06
N TYR A 456 -3.62 19.66 -28.88
CA TYR A 456 -3.51 18.20 -28.80
C TYR A 456 -4.74 17.50 -29.43
N ARG A 457 -5.95 18.05 -29.23
CA ARG A 457 -7.18 17.54 -29.87
C ARG A 457 -7.22 17.68 -31.40
N GLN A 458 -6.40 18.55 -31.98
CA GLN A 458 -6.32 18.74 -33.43
C GLN A 458 -5.29 17.80 -34.08
N ILE A 459 -4.40 17.19 -33.28
CA ILE A 459 -3.44 16.20 -33.75
C ILE A 459 -4.17 14.85 -33.83
N ASN A 460 -4.36 14.35 -35.05
CA ASN A 460 -4.94 13.03 -35.27
C ASN A 460 -3.86 12.04 -35.75
N GLY A 461 -3.54 11.05 -34.93
CA GLY A 461 -2.49 10.07 -35.21
C GLY A 461 -1.07 10.60 -34.97
N ASN A 462 -0.08 9.85 -35.46
CA ASN A 462 1.34 10.14 -35.25
C ASN A 462 2.01 10.86 -36.44
N ARG A 463 1.23 11.27 -37.44
CA ARG A 463 1.72 11.89 -38.67
C ARG A 463 0.96 13.18 -38.97
N ILE A 464 1.67 14.25 -39.27
CA ILE A 464 1.09 15.52 -39.73
C ILE A 464 1.86 16.03 -40.95
N SER A 465 1.21 16.84 -41.80
CA SER A 465 1.89 17.53 -42.90
C SER A 465 2.74 18.71 -42.38
N TYR A 466 3.70 19.17 -43.18
CA TYR A 466 4.47 20.38 -42.85
C TYR A 466 3.56 21.61 -42.62
N VAL A 467 2.49 21.74 -43.42
CA VAL A 467 1.49 22.82 -43.26
C VAL A 467 0.77 22.72 -41.92
N GLN A 468 0.35 21.52 -41.51
CA GLN A 468 -0.27 21.30 -40.20
C GLN A 468 0.73 21.59 -39.07
N TYR A 469 1.99 21.18 -39.19
CA TYR A 469 3.05 21.48 -38.23
C TYR A 469 3.27 22.99 -38.04
N LEU A 470 3.21 23.78 -39.12
CA LEU A 470 3.27 25.24 -39.03
C LEU A 470 2.04 25.86 -38.35
N GLN A 471 0.91 25.18 -38.28
CA GLN A 471 -0.29 25.64 -37.56
C GLN A 471 -0.24 25.29 -36.06
N VAL A 472 0.59 24.32 -35.67
CA VAL A 472 0.80 23.92 -34.27
C VAL A 472 1.64 24.99 -33.53
N PRO A 473 1.31 25.36 -32.28
CA PRO A 473 2.13 26.24 -31.47
C PRO A 473 3.56 25.74 -31.27
N GLN A 474 4.52 26.66 -31.15
CA GLN A 474 5.94 26.31 -31.03
C GLN A 474 6.25 25.30 -29.91
N PRO A 475 5.67 25.37 -28.70
CA PRO A 475 5.92 24.38 -27.66
C PRO A 475 5.55 22.94 -28.08
N LEU A 476 4.49 22.79 -28.88
CA LEU A 476 4.02 21.50 -29.35
C LEU A 476 4.73 21.03 -30.61
N ARG A 477 5.26 21.92 -31.44
CA ARG A 477 6.11 21.53 -32.58
C ARG A 477 7.32 20.71 -32.14
N ASN A 478 7.85 20.96 -30.94
CA ASN A 478 9.01 20.24 -30.39
C ASN A 478 8.77 18.74 -30.16
N ILE A 479 7.52 18.26 -30.15
CA ILE A 479 7.20 16.82 -30.00
C ILE A 479 7.22 16.08 -31.35
N PHE A 480 7.36 16.82 -32.46
CA PHE A 480 7.36 16.33 -33.82
C PHE A 480 8.78 16.43 -34.41
N ASN A 481 9.15 15.42 -35.19
CA ASN A 481 10.45 15.30 -35.80
C ASN A 481 10.33 15.03 -37.30
N SER A 482 11.21 15.63 -38.09
CA SER A 482 11.36 15.30 -39.50
C SER A 482 12.04 13.93 -39.64
N ILE A 483 11.55 13.11 -40.55
CA ILE A 483 12.16 11.82 -40.92
C ILE A 483 13.38 12.06 -41.83
N ALA A 484 13.34 13.11 -42.65
CA ALA A 484 14.39 13.46 -43.59
C ALA A 484 15.30 14.59 -43.05
N PRO A 485 16.61 14.56 -43.38
CA PRO A 485 17.53 15.67 -43.09
C PRO A 485 17.08 17.01 -43.68
N GLU A 486 16.42 16.95 -44.85
CA GLU A 486 15.82 18.08 -45.54
C GLU A 486 14.32 17.79 -45.76
N PRO A 487 13.43 18.24 -44.85
CA PRO A 487 12.01 17.95 -44.95
C PRO A 487 11.41 18.55 -46.22
N LYS A 488 10.83 17.70 -47.07
CA LYS A 488 9.99 18.17 -48.19
C LYS A 488 8.55 18.38 -47.72
N GLU A 489 7.83 19.28 -48.36
CA GLU A 489 6.45 19.62 -48.00
C GLU A 489 5.49 18.40 -48.07
N ALA A 490 5.80 17.43 -48.93
CA ALA A 490 5.07 16.17 -49.09
C ALA A 490 5.44 15.09 -48.06
N GLU A 491 6.49 15.28 -47.27
CA GLU A 491 6.94 14.30 -46.29
C GLU A 491 6.23 14.52 -44.94
N PRO A 492 5.77 13.44 -44.29
CA PRO A 492 5.11 13.54 -43.00
C PRO A 492 6.11 13.87 -41.89
N ILE A 493 5.70 14.71 -40.96
CA ILE A 493 6.42 14.95 -39.70
C ILE A 493 5.79 14.03 -38.65
N LEU A 494 6.64 13.35 -37.87
CA LEU A 494 6.22 12.29 -36.96
C LEU A 494 6.43 12.63 -35.50
N THR A 495 5.57 12.11 -34.65
CA THR A 495 5.82 12.04 -33.20
C THR A 495 5.93 10.59 -32.74
N SER A 496 6.88 10.29 -31.85
CA SER A 496 6.99 9.00 -31.15
C SER A 496 6.04 8.91 -29.98
N LEU A 497 5.53 10.05 -29.51
CA LEU A 497 4.69 10.10 -28.33
C LEU A 497 3.29 9.55 -28.65
N PRO A 498 2.70 8.75 -27.77
CA PRO A 498 1.38 8.18 -27.98
C PRO A 498 0.31 9.21 -27.62
N ILE A 499 0.11 10.22 -28.48
CA ILE A 499 -0.76 11.39 -28.23
C ILE A 499 -2.16 10.99 -27.73
N ASP A 500 -2.81 10.01 -28.37
CA ASP A 500 -4.14 9.52 -27.96
C ASP A 500 -4.16 9.01 -26.50
N ARG A 501 -3.06 8.38 -26.05
CA ARG A 501 -2.93 7.85 -24.69
C ARG A 501 -2.64 8.96 -23.70
N ILE A 502 -1.79 9.91 -24.08
CA ILE A 502 -1.51 11.11 -23.28
C ILE A 502 -2.82 11.87 -23.03
N LEU A 503 -3.60 12.09 -24.09
CA LEU A 503 -4.92 12.74 -24.01
C LEU A 503 -5.90 11.96 -23.15
N SER A 504 -5.99 10.63 -23.31
CA SER A 504 -6.84 9.79 -22.46
C SER A 504 -6.45 9.91 -20.98
N LYS A 505 -5.15 9.82 -20.66
CA LYS A 505 -4.63 9.96 -19.29
C LYS A 505 -4.88 11.36 -18.72
N TYR A 506 -4.77 12.40 -19.54
CA TYR A 506 -5.09 13.77 -19.17
C TYR A 506 -6.57 13.94 -18.86
N GLU A 507 -7.47 13.44 -19.71
CA GLU A 507 -8.92 13.50 -19.48
C GLU A 507 -9.32 12.77 -18.19
N ASP A 508 -8.71 11.62 -17.91
CA ASP A 508 -8.92 10.89 -16.66
C ASP A 508 -8.40 11.69 -15.45
N SER A 509 -7.18 12.22 -15.55
CA SER A 509 -6.51 12.97 -14.48
C SER A 509 -7.20 14.29 -14.18
N ARG A 510 -7.78 14.94 -15.19
CA ARG A 510 -8.55 16.19 -15.01
C ARG A 510 -9.84 15.96 -14.23
N LYS A 511 -10.51 14.84 -14.45
CA LYS A 511 -11.76 14.52 -13.74
C LYS A 511 -11.50 14.08 -12.30
N VAL A 512 -10.35 13.44 -12.03
CA VAL A 512 -9.99 12.85 -10.74
C VAL A 512 -8.53 13.22 -10.41
N PRO A 513 -8.24 14.50 -10.09
CA PRO A 513 -6.86 15.01 -9.96
C PRO A 513 -6.06 14.34 -8.85
N PHE A 514 -6.73 13.82 -7.83
CA PHE A 514 -6.09 13.17 -6.69
C PHE A 514 -6.01 11.64 -6.84
N GLY A 515 -6.64 11.05 -7.87
CA GLY A 515 -6.77 9.60 -8.02
C GLY A 515 -7.88 8.96 -7.17
N TYR A 516 -7.97 7.63 -7.23
CA TYR A 516 -9.07 6.84 -6.65
C TYR A 516 -8.76 6.16 -5.30
N GLY A 517 -7.51 6.25 -4.81
CA GLY A 517 -7.06 5.42 -3.67
C GLY A 517 -6.74 3.97 -4.09
N GLU A 518 -6.10 3.80 -5.25
CA GLU A 518 -5.86 2.49 -5.89
C GLU A 518 -5.21 1.45 -4.97
N GLU A 519 -4.27 1.85 -4.12
CA GLU A 519 -3.61 0.93 -3.18
C GLU A 519 -4.60 0.28 -2.21
N PHE A 520 -5.64 1.00 -1.79
CA PHE A 520 -6.71 0.43 -0.96
C PHE A 520 -7.65 -0.44 -1.81
N LEU A 521 -8.00 0.02 -3.01
CA LEU A 521 -8.84 -0.76 -3.93
C LEU A 521 -8.20 -2.09 -4.31
N ASP A 522 -6.87 -2.20 -4.28
CA ASP A 522 -6.18 -3.46 -4.49
C ASP A 522 -6.44 -4.50 -3.41
N PHE A 523 -7.01 -4.15 -2.26
CA PHE A 523 -7.55 -5.13 -1.28
C PHE A 523 -8.87 -5.79 -1.72
N LEU A 524 -9.57 -5.17 -2.67
CA LEU A 524 -10.80 -5.69 -3.23
C LEU A 524 -10.47 -6.61 -4.42
N ASP A 525 -10.36 -7.92 -4.20
CA ASP A 525 -10.13 -8.92 -5.26
C ASP A 525 -11.37 -9.16 -6.15
N ASP A 526 -11.88 -8.08 -6.76
CA ASP A 526 -13.03 -8.03 -7.67
C ASP A 526 -12.96 -6.78 -8.57
N GLU A 527 -12.52 -6.95 -9.83
CA GLU A 527 -12.39 -5.86 -10.79
C GLU A 527 -13.72 -5.19 -11.16
N LYS A 528 -14.86 -5.89 -11.07
CA LYS A 528 -16.17 -5.28 -11.34
C LYS A 528 -16.52 -4.28 -10.24
N ARG A 529 -16.36 -4.69 -8.97
CA ARG A 529 -16.59 -3.81 -7.83
C ARG A 529 -15.61 -2.63 -7.81
N LYS A 530 -14.33 -2.85 -8.14
CA LYS A 530 -13.35 -1.75 -8.31
C LYS A 530 -13.79 -0.77 -9.39
N ALA A 531 -14.18 -1.27 -10.57
CA ALA A 531 -14.64 -0.44 -11.68
C ALA A 531 -15.88 0.39 -11.30
N TRP A 532 -16.82 -0.20 -10.57
CA TRP A 532 -17.99 0.51 -10.07
C TRP A 532 -17.63 1.62 -9.08
N ILE A 533 -16.73 1.37 -8.12
CA ILE A 533 -16.23 2.41 -7.20
C ILE A 533 -15.57 3.55 -7.98
N ARG A 534 -14.70 3.24 -8.94
CA ARG A 534 -14.04 4.26 -9.79
C ARG A 534 -15.07 5.10 -10.54
N ASP A 535 -16.09 4.48 -11.13
CA ASP A 535 -17.21 5.19 -11.78
C ASP A 535 -17.95 6.11 -10.82
N LYS A 536 -18.24 5.67 -9.58
CA LYS A 536 -18.96 6.50 -8.60
C LYS A 536 -18.14 7.65 -8.06
N ILE A 537 -16.85 7.45 -7.80
CA ILE A 537 -15.93 8.54 -7.46
C ILE A 537 -15.94 9.56 -8.60
N LEU A 538 -15.76 9.10 -9.84
CA LEU A 538 -15.65 9.94 -11.04
C LEU A 538 -16.92 10.75 -11.32
N SER A 539 -18.08 10.11 -11.28
CA SER A 539 -19.33 10.67 -11.80
C SER A 539 -20.22 11.29 -10.73
N ARG A 540 -20.03 10.96 -9.45
CA ARG A 540 -20.96 11.34 -8.37
C ARG A 540 -20.27 11.89 -7.12
N TRP A 541 -19.50 11.07 -6.41
CA TRP A 541 -19.04 11.39 -5.04
C TRP A 541 -18.06 12.56 -5.03
N SER A 542 -17.10 12.57 -5.97
CA SER A 542 -16.14 13.68 -6.10
C SER A 542 -16.78 15.00 -6.56
N LEU A 543 -18.05 15.00 -6.97
CA LEU A 543 -18.76 16.20 -7.44
C LEU A 543 -19.68 16.80 -6.38
N GLN A 544 -19.92 16.09 -5.26
CA GLN A 544 -20.88 16.54 -4.25
C GLN A 544 -20.42 17.82 -3.51
N TRP A 545 -19.12 18.14 -3.49
CA TRP A 545 -18.63 19.38 -2.88
C TRP A 545 -19.26 20.66 -3.48
N MET A 546 -19.80 20.61 -4.70
CA MET A 546 -20.45 21.75 -5.38
C MET A 546 -21.74 22.26 -4.71
N GLY A 547 -22.12 21.74 -3.54
CA GLY A 547 -23.24 22.22 -2.72
C GLY A 547 -22.97 22.22 -1.21
N ASP A 548 -21.70 22.09 -0.79
CA ASP A 548 -21.31 22.02 0.62
C ASP A 548 -21.76 23.27 1.39
N GLN A 549 -22.50 23.04 2.47
CA GLN A 549 -23.02 24.09 3.36
C GLN A 549 -21.99 24.54 4.39
N ILE A 550 -20.79 23.94 4.35
CA ILE A 550 -19.62 24.32 5.13
C ILE A 550 -18.50 24.65 4.12
N PRO A 551 -18.54 25.83 3.45
CA PRO A 551 -17.59 26.19 2.40
C PRO A 551 -16.12 26.21 2.84
N GLU A 552 -15.88 26.15 4.14
CA GLU A 552 -14.56 26.10 4.74
C GLU A 552 -13.97 24.69 4.79
N THR A 553 -14.81 23.65 4.64
CA THR A 553 -14.40 22.24 4.43
C THR A 553 -14.36 21.84 2.95
N VAL A 554 -14.81 22.74 2.05
CA VAL A 554 -15.06 22.50 0.61
C VAL A 554 -13.88 21.98 -0.18
N GLU A 555 -12.65 22.22 0.24
CA GLU A 555 -11.52 21.91 -0.64
C GLU A 555 -11.18 20.41 -0.73
N HIS A 556 -11.91 19.51 -0.05
CA HIS A 556 -11.31 18.23 0.33
C HIS A 556 -12.16 16.97 0.31
N SER A 557 -13.44 16.91 -0.09
CA SER A 557 -14.19 15.64 0.04
C SER A 557 -13.49 14.45 -0.64
N GLN A 558 -12.95 14.63 -1.85
CA GLN A 558 -12.15 13.61 -2.53
C GLN A 558 -10.78 13.40 -1.86
N ARG A 559 -10.04 14.46 -1.52
CA ARG A 559 -8.69 14.36 -0.93
C ARG A 559 -8.72 13.71 0.46
N HIS A 560 -9.74 14.01 1.25
CA HIS A 560 -10.02 13.41 2.54
C HIS A 560 -10.36 11.93 2.38
N SER A 561 -11.34 11.57 1.54
CA SER A 561 -11.71 10.17 1.30
C SER A 561 -10.50 9.33 0.84
N LYS A 562 -9.67 9.89 -0.06
CA LYS A 562 -8.43 9.27 -0.52
C LYS A 562 -7.42 9.08 0.62
N ARG A 563 -7.28 10.05 1.52
CA ARG A 563 -6.38 9.94 2.67
C ARG A 563 -6.82 8.92 3.68
N LEU A 564 -8.12 8.79 3.93
CA LEU A 564 -8.62 7.72 4.78
C LEU A 564 -8.21 6.36 4.18
N MET A 565 -8.31 6.21 2.86
CA MET A 565 -7.81 5.02 2.15
C MET A 565 -6.29 4.83 2.29
N GLU A 566 -5.47 5.87 2.07
CA GLU A 566 -4.01 5.82 2.20
C GLU A 566 -3.57 5.50 3.65
N PHE A 567 -4.18 6.15 4.64
CA PHE A 567 -3.98 5.89 6.06
C PHE A 567 -4.33 4.44 6.40
N THR A 568 -5.45 3.93 5.87
CA THR A 568 -5.86 2.54 6.08
C THR A 568 -4.87 1.54 5.48
N VAL A 569 -4.33 1.82 4.29
CA VAL A 569 -3.28 0.99 3.68
C VAL A 569 -2.03 0.98 4.57
N ASN A 570 -1.59 2.15 5.05
CA ASN A 570 -0.44 2.24 5.96
C ASN A 570 -0.72 1.54 7.31
N LEU A 571 -1.95 1.62 7.82
CA LEU A 571 -2.35 0.91 9.03
C LEU A 571 -2.23 -0.60 8.83
N ILE A 572 -2.78 -1.14 7.75
CA ILE A 572 -2.67 -2.55 7.38
C ILE A 572 -1.21 -2.96 7.21
N ASN A 573 -0.40 -2.15 6.50
CA ASN A 573 1.03 -2.41 6.31
C ASN A 573 1.83 -2.36 7.62
N THR A 574 1.33 -1.71 8.67
CA THR A 574 1.98 -1.63 9.99
C THR A 574 1.54 -2.77 10.92
N ILE A 575 0.22 -3.04 11.01
CA ILE A 575 -0.31 -4.05 11.96
C ILE A 575 -0.49 -5.45 11.35
N GLY A 576 -0.47 -5.56 10.02
CA GLY A 576 -0.78 -6.78 9.26
C GLY A 576 -2.26 -6.91 8.91
N GLU A 577 -2.55 -7.39 7.69
CA GLU A 577 -3.93 -7.65 7.23
C GLU A 577 -4.67 -8.62 8.16
N GLU A 578 -3.96 -9.61 8.73
CA GLU A 578 -4.52 -10.57 9.69
C GLU A 578 -5.02 -9.91 10.98
N THR A 579 -4.29 -8.90 11.46
CA THR A 579 -4.64 -8.17 12.69
C THR A 579 -5.80 -7.22 12.39
N PHE A 580 -5.77 -6.58 11.22
CA PHE A 580 -6.83 -5.69 10.75
C PHE A 580 -8.17 -6.42 10.55
N LEU A 581 -8.11 -7.65 10.01
CA LEU A 581 -9.28 -8.50 9.75
C LEU A 581 -9.72 -9.34 10.96
N LYS A 582 -9.06 -9.22 12.12
CA LYS A 582 -9.40 -10.03 13.29
C LYS A 582 -10.81 -9.71 13.79
N GLY A 583 -11.61 -10.76 13.98
CA GLY A 583 -13.03 -10.65 14.34
C GLY A 583 -13.98 -10.45 13.15
N ILE A 584 -13.47 -10.38 11.91
CA ILE A 584 -14.28 -10.31 10.69
C ILE A 584 -14.47 -11.71 10.10
N PRO A 585 -15.70 -12.14 9.77
CA PRO A 585 -15.95 -13.44 9.17
C PRO A 585 -15.23 -13.61 7.82
N ARG A 586 -14.53 -14.75 7.64
CA ARG A 586 -13.76 -15.05 6.43
C ARG A 586 -14.61 -15.01 5.16
N THR A 587 -15.88 -15.42 5.25
CA THR A 587 -16.89 -15.40 4.18
C THR A 587 -17.20 -14.00 3.65
N HIS A 588 -16.96 -12.96 4.45
CA HIS A 588 -17.37 -11.59 4.15
C HIS A 588 -16.20 -10.60 3.99
N ILE A 589 -14.94 -11.06 3.94
CA ILE A 589 -13.77 -10.18 3.75
C ILE A 589 -13.91 -9.30 2.49
N LYS A 590 -14.46 -9.86 1.40
CA LYS A 590 -14.69 -9.09 0.16
C LYS A 590 -15.76 -8.00 0.32
N ASP A 591 -16.82 -8.27 1.09
CA ASP A 591 -17.88 -7.30 1.36
C ASP A 591 -17.38 -6.23 2.34
N PHE A 592 -16.56 -6.62 3.32
CA PHE A 592 -15.92 -5.72 4.26
C PHE A 592 -15.11 -4.63 3.55
N TYR A 593 -14.15 -5.00 2.68
CA TYR A 593 -13.36 -4.02 1.94
C TYR A 593 -14.21 -3.17 0.99
N PHE A 594 -15.23 -3.77 0.36
CA PHE A 594 -16.14 -3.05 -0.54
C PHE A 594 -16.95 -1.99 0.21
N ILE A 595 -17.56 -2.35 1.34
CA ILE A 595 -18.35 -1.43 2.16
C ILE A 595 -17.46 -0.34 2.75
N LEU A 596 -16.26 -0.68 3.24
CA LEU A 596 -15.32 0.29 3.80
C LEU A 596 -14.88 1.32 2.73
N ALA A 597 -14.60 0.88 1.50
CA ALA A 597 -14.27 1.77 0.39
C ALA A 597 -15.39 2.78 0.13
N ILE A 598 -16.63 2.30 0.04
CA ILE A 598 -17.79 3.14 -0.22
C ILE A 598 -18.01 4.10 0.96
N ALA A 599 -18.00 3.59 2.20
CA ALA A 599 -18.26 4.38 3.40
C ALA A 599 -17.24 5.51 3.57
N MET A 600 -15.94 5.25 3.35
CA MET A 600 -14.92 6.31 3.38
C MET A 600 -15.19 7.43 2.37
N ASN A 601 -15.80 7.14 1.22
CA ASN A 601 -16.14 8.14 0.21
C ASN A 601 -17.45 8.88 0.48
N ILE A 602 -18.41 8.26 1.18
CA ILE A 602 -19.77 8.82 1.31
C ILE A 602 -20.14 9.30 2.71
N HIS A 603 -19.46 8.86 3.78
CA HIS A 603 -19.87 9.11 5.18
C HIS A 603 -20.09 10.60 5.49
N ASP A 604 -19.29 11.47 4.89
CA ASP A 604 -19.26 12.92 5.11
C ASP A 604 -19.97 13.75 4.02
N LEU A 605 -20.72 13.12 3.12
CA LEU A 605 -21.42 13.84 2.04
C LEU A 605 -22.66 14.59 2.52
N GLY A 606 -23.17 14.32 3.71
CA GLY A 606 -24.31 15.00 4.32
C GLY A 606 -24.14 16.51 4.47
N HIS A 607 -22.91 17.03 4.46
CA HIS A 607 -22.63 18.48 4.45
C HIS A 607 -23.26 19.20 3.23
N THR A 608 -23.58 18.46 2.18
CA THR A 608 -24.13 18.98 0.92
C THR A 608 -25.66 18.97 0.91
N ASN A 609 -26.29 18.31 1.88
CA ASN A 609 -27.74 18.27 2.01
C ASN A 609 -28.24 19.48 2.81
N ASN A 610 -29.06 20.30 2.17
CA ASN A 610 -29.60 21.52 2.75
C ASN A 610 -30.97 21.34 3.42
N LEU A 611 -31.48 20.11 3.53
CA LEU A 611 -32.77 19.79 4.11
C LEU A 611 -32.62 18.72 5.20
N TRP A 612 -33.16 19.02 6.38
CA TRP A 612 -33.42 18.02 7.40
C TRP A 612 -34.89 17.62 7.37
N ARG A 613 -35.17 16.32 7.21
CA ARG A 613 -36.53 15.76 7.22
C ARG A 613 -36.77 15.03 8.53
N PHE A 614 -37.84 15.41 9.22
CA PHE A 614 -38.29 14.73 10.43
C PHE A 614 -39.19 13.54 10.07
N GLY A 615 -39.28 12.54 10.96
CA GLY A 615 -40.12 11.35 10.77
C GLY A 615 -41.62 11.67 10.65
N ASN A 616 -42.06 12.82 11.17
CA ASN A 616 -43.43 13.32 11.06
C ASN A 616 -43.73 14.06 9.73
N GLY A 617 -42.75 14.13 8.81
CA GLY A 617 -42.87 14.79 7.50
C GLY A 617 -42.54 16.29 7.49
N GLN A 618 -42.25 16.91 8.64
CA GLN A 618 -41.79 18.30 8.67
C GLN A 618 -40.39 18.44 8.06
N VAL A 619 -40.12 19.61 7.48
CA VAL A 619 -38.84 19.91 6.83
C VAL A 619 -38.23 21.20 7.39
N LEU A 620 -36.97 21.13 7.80
CA LEU A 620 -36.15 22.26 8.18
C LEU A 620 -35.11 22.55 7.08
N HIS A 621 -35.07 23.80 6.62
CA HIS A 621 -34.04 24.28 5.70
C HIS A 621 -32.76 24.66 6.44
N LEU A 622 -31.69 23.93 6.20
CA LEU A 622 -30.39 24.07 6.88
C LEU A 622 -29.47 25.16 6.29
N ASP A 623 -29.86 25.80 5.19
CA ASP A 623 -29.07 26.86 4.55
C ASP A 623 -28.66 27.96 5.55
N GLY A 624 -27.38 28.29 5.63
CA GLY A 624 -26.87 29.26 6.61
C GLY A 624 -26.89 28.78 8.08
N LEU A 625 -27.02 27.48 8.35
CA LEU A 625 -26.88 26.87 9.69
C LEU A 625 -25.71 25.86 9.74
N PRO A 626 -24.45 26.29 9.48
CA PRO A 626 -23.31 25.39 9.33
C PRO A 626 -23.00 24.56 10.58
N ASN A 627 -23.25 25.09 11.80
CA ASN A 627 -23.07 24.34 13.05
C ASN A 627 -23.97 23.09 13.10
N ILE A 628 -25.23 23.24 12.67
CA ILE A 628 -26.23 22.17 12.68
C ILE A 628 -25.90 21.15 11.58
N VAL A 629 -25.52 21.62 10.39
CA VAL A 629 -25.08 20.73 9.31
C VAL A 629 -23.87 19.91 9.76
N ARG A 630 -22.87 20.52 10.40
CA ARG A 630 -21.69 19.83 10.97
C ARG A 630 -22.07 18.76 11.98
N ASP A 631 -23.10 19.01 12.80
CA ASP A 631 -23.47 18.08 13.86
C ASP A 631 -24.40 16.96 13.36
N LEU A 632 -25.12 17.18 12.25
CA LEU A 632 -26.06 16.22 11.64
C LEU A 632 -25.56 15.52 10.36
N HIS A 633 -24.35 15.81 9.86
CA HIS A 633 -23.94 15.32 8.53
C HIS A 633 -24.01 13.79 8.36
N ASN A 634 -23.71 13.01 9.40
CA ASN A 634 -23.82 11.55 9.32
C ASN A 634 -25.25 11.10 9.07
N GLU A 635 -26.23 11.72 9.74
CA GLU A 635 -27.65 11.45 9.53
C GLU A 635 -28.16 12.02 8.20
N LEU A 636 -27.65 13.18 7.78
CA LEU A 636 -27.95 13.75 6.47
C LEU A 636 -27.45 12.83 5.34
N THR A 637 -26.27 12.23 5.49
CA THR A 637 -25.75 11.18 4.59
C THR A 637 -26.71 10.00 4.54
N VAL A 638 -27.22 9.52 5.69
CA VAL A 638 -28.21 8.43 5.71
C VAL A 638 -29.48 8.82 4.98
N GLN A 639 -30.02 10.03 5.20
CA GLN A 639 -31.19 10.51 4.46
C GLN A 639 -30.94 10.60 2.94
N MET A 640 -29.70 10.89 2.52
CA MET A 640 -29.32 10.88 1.10
C MET A 640 -29.26 9.45 0.51
N ILE A 641 -28.92 8.45 1.33
CA ILE A 641 -28.90 7.02 0.93
C ILE A 641 -30.31 6.43 0.89
N ASP A 642 -31.16 6.80 1.87
CA ASP A 642 -32.50 6.25 2.08
C ASP A 642 -33.63 7.05 1.40
N GLY A 643 -33.31 8.16 0.73
CA GLY A 643 -34.29 9.02 0.06
C GLY A 643 -35.25 8.24 -0.85
N SER A 644 -36.56 8.49 -0.69
CA SER A 644 -37.64 7.88 -1.47
C SER A 644 -37.50 8.15 -2.98
N ASP A 645 -38.09 7.28 -3.82
CA ASP A 645 -38.06 7.35 -5.31
C ASP A 645 -38.49 8.70 -5.94
N GLU A 646 -39.18 9.57 -5.22
CA GLU A 646 -39.53 10.92 -5.69
C GLU A 646 -38.39 11.95 -5.54
N ASP A 647 -37.36 11.65 -4.73
CA ASP A 647 -36.27 12.56 -4.37
C ASP A 647 -34.89 12.02 -4.81
N GLN A 648 -34.82 11.43 -6.01
CA GLN A 648 -33.61 10.87 -6.64
C GLN A 648 -32.54 11.92 -7.02
N ARG A 649 -32.35 12.98 -6.22
CA ARG A 649 -31.40 14.05 -6.52
C ARG A 649 -29.94 13.61 -6.33
N PHE A 650 -29.66 12.73 -5.36
CA PHE A 650 -28.29 12.36 -5.01
C PHE A 650 -27.80 11.05 -5.65
N ARG A 651 -28.65 10.00 -5.71
CA ARG A 651 -28.37 8.70 -6.35
C ARG A 651 -26.99 8.11 -5.98
N LEU A 652 -26.59 8.23 -4.70
CA LEU A 652 -25.24 7.90 -4.25
C LEU A 652 -24.84 6.44 -4.52
N LEU A 653 -25.82 5.52 -4.52
CA LEU A 653 -25.62 4.07 -4.65
C LEU A 653 -26.24 3.49 -5.93
N GLU A 654 -26.54 4.30 -6.95
CA GLU A 654 -27.15 3.84 -8.22
C GLU A 654 -26.36 2.66 -8.84
N GLY A 655 -27.00 1.52 -9.09
CA GLY A 655 -26.34 0.33 -9.65
C GLY A 655 -25.67 -0.58 -8.62
N LEU A 656 -25.78 -0.28 -7.31
CA LEU A 656 -25.34 -1.18 -6.25
C LEU A 656 -26.13 -2.51 -6.26
N GLU A 657 -27.33 -2.51 -6.83
CA GLU A 657 -28.21 -3.67 -6.91
C GLU A 657 -27.58 -4.87 -7.65
N GLU A 658 -26.60 -4.64 -8.54
CA GLU A 658 -25.82 -5.71 -9.18
C GLU A 658 -25.00 -6.51 -8.17
N PHE A 659 -24.53 -5.85 -7.11
CA PHE A 659 -23.66 -6.43 -6.08
C PHE A 659 -24.40 -6.75 -4.77
N ASP A 660 -25.61 -6.22 -4.59
CA ASP A 660 -26.41 -6.31 -3.37
C ASP A 660 -27.81 -6.92 -3.60
N PRO A 661 -27.91 -8.18 -4.05
CA PRO A 661 -29.20 -8.80 -4.36
C PRO A 661 -30.12 -8.95 -3.12
N THR A 662 -29.55 -8.96 -1.92
CA THR A 662 -30.30 -9.10 -0.65
C THR A 662 -30.62 -7.76 0.02
N GLY A 663 -30.02 -6.65 -0.45
CA GLY A 663 -30.09 -5.34 0.21
C GLY A 663 -29.25 -5.23 1.49
N ASP A 664 -28.44 -6.25 1.81
CA ASP A 664 -27.65 -6.29 3.04
C ASP A 664 -26.47 -5.30 3.00
N ILE A 665 -25.85 -5.08 1.82
CA ILE A 665 -24.77 -4.11 1.65
C ILE A 665 -25.29 -2.69 1.88
N LYS A 666 -26.43 -2.33 1.30
CA LYS A 666 -27.06 -1.02 1.52
C LYS A 666 -27.37 -0.80 3.00
N LYS A 667 -27.95 -1.80 3.68
CA LYS A 667 -28.22 -1.74 5.14
C LYS A 667 -26.94 -1.55 5.94
N ALA A 668 -25.88 -2.28 5.60
CA ALA A 668 -24.57 -2.14 6.24
C ALA A 668 -24.00 -0.74 6.04
N LEU A 669 -24.07 -0.18 4.82
CA LEU A 669 -23.62 1.18 4.53
C LEU A 669 -24.35 2.23 5.36
N VAL A 670 -25.68 2.14 5.46
CA VAL A 670 -26.48 3.04 6.30
C VAL A 670 -26.00 3.02 7.75
N LEU A 671 -25.80 1.82 8.32
CA LEU A 671 -25.35 1.69 9.71
C LEU A 671 -23.91 2.18 9.89
N VAL A 672 -22.98 1.82 9.01
CA VAL A 672 -21.57 2.24 9.11
C VAL A 672 -21.44 3.77 8.97
N SER A 673 -22.12 4.36 7.98
CA SER A 673 -22.13 5.83 7.80
C SER A 673 -22.82 6.55 8.94
N ARG A 674 -23.83 5.95 9.61
CA ARG A 674 -24.46 6.54 10.79
C ARG A 674 -23.55 6.51 12.03
N TYR A 675 -22.95 5.35 12.31
CA TYR A 675 -22.30 5.05 13.60
C TYR A 675 -20.82 5.45 13.70
N HIS A 676 -20.23 5.99 12.64
CA HIS A 676 -18.85 6.49 12.70
C HIS A 676 -18.69 7.71 13.64
N ARG A 677 -19.76 8.42 14.01
CA ARG A 677 -19.67 9.61 14.88
C ARG A 677 -19.66 9.29 16.37
N GLY A 678 -18.97 10.13 17.14
CA GLY A 678 -18.81 9.99 18.59
C GLY A 678 -20.10 9.84 19.41
N HIS A 679 -21.18 10.53 19.02
CA HIS A 679 -22.47 10.52 19.73
C HIS A 679 -23.29 9.25 19.47
N MET A 680 -22.94 8.44 18.46
CA MET A 680 -23.58 7.16 18.18
C MET A 680 -22.79 6.04 18.87
N PRO A 681 -23.37 5.37 19.89
CA PRO A 681 -22.68 4.31 20.62
C PRO A 681 -22.62 3.02 19.80
N ILE A 682 -21.46 2.36 19.76
CA ILE A 682 -21.34 1.05 19.10
C ILE A 682 -21.78 -0.08 20.05
N ASP A 683 -21.31 -0.02 21.29
CA ASP A 683 -21.56 -1.04 22.31
C ASP A 683 -22.59 -0.57 23.34
N ARG A 684 -23.21 -1.54 24.03
CA ARG A 684 -24.04 -1.25 25.21
C ARG A 684 -23.18 -0.62 26.30
N PRO A 685 -23.60 0.50 26.91
CA PRO A 685 -22.85 1.12 27.99
C PRO A 685 -22.76 0.16 29.19
N ALA A 686 -21.54 0.00 29.75
CA ALA A 686 -21.24 -0.99 30.79
C ALA A 686 -21.83 -0.61 32.17
N ALA A 687 -22.21 0.66 32.35
CA ALA A 687 -22.93 1.21 33.48
C ALA A 687 -23.56 2.54 33.03
N VAL A 688 -24.36 3.20 33.88
CA VAL A 688 -24.95 4.54 33.66
C VAL A 688 -23.85 5.62 33.59
N GLU A 689 -22.92 5.51 32.64
CA GLU A 689 -22.20 6.67 32.16
C GLU A 689 -23.28 7.54 31.50
N LYS A 690 -23.61 8.67 32.14
CA LYS A 690 -24.38 9.72 31.47
C LYS A 690 -23.62 10.03 30.19
N THR A 691 -24.12 9.57 29.05
CA THR A 691 -23.83 10.23 27.79
C THR A 691 -24.13 11.70 28.05
N LEU A 692 -23.14 12.56 27.86
CA LEU A 692 -23.41 13.98 27.72
C LEU A 692 -24.29 14.07 26.48
N ASP A 693 -25.60 14.02 26.68
CA ASP A 693 -26.58 14.22 25.61
C ASP A 693 -26.31 15.61 25.09
N LYS A 694 -25.65 15.67 23.93
CA LYS A 694 -25.40 16.92 23.25
C LYS A 694 -26.76 17.50 22.90
N ASP A 695 -26.96 18.80 23.14
CA ASP A 695 -28.25 19.46 22.97
C ASP A 695 -28.92 19.11 21.63
N PHE A 696 -28.17 19.04 20.53
CA PHE A 696 -28.70 18.71 19.21
C PHE A 696 -29.35 17.32 19.12
N VAL A 697 -28.86 16.31 19.87
CA VAL A 697 -29.43 14.95 19.86
C VAL A 697 -30.88 14.99 20.30
N SER A 698 -31.16 15.76 21.36
CA SER A 698 -32.52 15.96 21.85
C SER A 698 -33.36 16.85 20.92
N ILE A 699 -32.79 17.93 20.40
CA ILE A 699 -33.48 18.92 19.55
C ILE A 699 -33.98 18.30 18.25
N PHE A 700 -33.19 17.40 17.67
CA PHE A 700 -33.49 16.73 16.40
C PHE A 700 -34.08 15.34 16.56
N GLU A 701 -34.45 14.95 17.79
CA GLU A 701 -35.07 13.66 18.12
C GLU A 701 -34.26 12.46 17.58
N LEU A 702 -32.93 12.54 17.68
CA LEU A 702 -32.06 11.50 17.15
C LEU A 702 -32.16 10.23 18.00
N HIS A 703 -32.55 9.13 17.37
CA HIS A 703 -32.55 7.83 18.01
C HIS A 703 -31.14 7.24 17.96
N CYS A 704 -30.46 7.19 19.11
CA CYS A 704 -29.07 6.74 19.24
C CYS A 704 -28.92 5.41 20.01
N PRO A 705 -29.62 4.32 19.64
CA PRO A 705 -29.42 3.02 20.29
C PRO A 705 -28.03 2.46 19.97
N PRO A 706 -27.46 1.58 20.81
CA PRO A 706 -26.20 0.90 20.50
C PRO A 706 -26.25 0.15 19.16
N LEU A 707 -25.20 0.27 18.34
CA LEU A 707 -25.11 -0.43 17.05
C LEU A 707 -25.31 -1.94 17.20
N ALA A 708 -24.77 -2.53 18.27
CA ALA A 708 -24.93 -3.94 18.57
C ALA A 708 -26.41 -4.36 18.62
N ASP A 709 -27.29 -3.53 19.16
CA ASP A 709 -28.72 -3.81 19.26
C ASP A 709 -29.43 -3.65 17.92
N VAL A 710 -29.11 -2.57 17.19
CA VAL A 710 -29.69 -2.34 15.85
C VAL A 710 -29.27 -3.42 14.86
N CYS A 711 -28.05 -3.94 14.97
CA CYS A 711 -27.57 -5.03 14.13
C CYS A 711 -28.38 -6.32 14.35
N GLU A 712 -28.86 -6.61 15.57
CA GLU A 712 -29.76 -7.75 15.83
C GLU A 712 -31.08 -7.64 15.07
N GLU A 713 -31.62 -6.43 15.00
CA GLU A 713 -32.89 -6.15 14.32
C GLU A 713 -32.74 -6.13 12.79
N VAL A 714 -31.68 -5.52 12.27
CA VAL A 714 -31.46 -5.33 10.83
C VAL A 714 -30.96 -6.61 10.15
N PHE A 715 -30.20 -7.45 10.87
CA PHE A 715 -29.60 -8.70 10.37
C PHE A 715 -30.05 -9.93 11.20
N PRO A 716 -31.36 -10.20 11.27
CA PRO A 716 -31.89 -11.28 12.08
C PRO A 716 -31.38 -12.63 11.55
N GLY A 717 -30.84 -13.46 12.44
CA GLY A 717 -30.29 -14.78 12.08
C GLY A 717 -28.99 -14.74 11.26
N LYS A 718 -28.38 -13.57 11.03
CA LYS A 718 -27.13 -13.40 10.27
C LYS A 718 -25.99 -12.89 11.16
N PRO A 719 -25.42 -13.72 12.07
CA PRO A 719 -24.38 -13.28 13.02
C PRO A 719 -23.11 -12.78 12.33
N GLU A 720 -22.77 -13.34 11.17
CA GLU A 720 -21.60 -12.92 10.39
C GLU A 720 -21.72 -11.47 9.91
N TRP A 721 -22.89 -11.08 9.37
CA TRP A 721 -23.16 -9.69 8.97
C TRP A 721 -23.08 -8.73 10.16
N ARG A 722 -23.63 -9.12 11.32
CA ARG A 722 -23.57 -8.30 12.55
C ARG A 722 -22.12 -8.04 12.97
N ALA A 723 -21.30 -9.09 13.02
CA ALA A 723 -19.88 -8.99 13.36
C ALA A 723 -19.12 -8.08 12.38
N MET A 724 -19.36 -8.25 11.08
CA MET A 724 -18.73 -7.43 10.04
C MET A 724 -19.12 -5.94 10.14
N VAL A 725 -20.42 -5.64 10.29
CA VAL A 725 -20.92 -4.25 10.34
C VAL A 725 -20.41 -3.52 11.58
N ILE A 726 -20.38 -4.21 12.73
CA ILE A 726 -19.77 -3.64 13.94
C ILE A 726 -18.29 -3.34 13.68
N ALA A 727 -17.52 -4.30 13.13
CA ALA A 727 -16.11 -4.08 12.84
C ALA A 727 -15.87 -2.90 11.87
N LEU A 728 -16.69 -2.77 10.82
CA LEU A 728 -16.63 -1.66 9.87
C LEU A 728 -16.86 -0.30 10.56
N ALA A 729 -17.90 -0.20 11.39
CA ALA A 729 -18.21 1.04 12.10
C ALA A 729 -17.08 1.44 13.05
N ARG A 730 -16.45 0.47 13.72
CA ARG A 730 -15.30 0.71 14.60
C ARG A 730 -14.10 1.22 13.83
N TRP A 731 -13.75 0.56 12.72
CA TRP A 731 -12.63 0.98 11.89
C TRP A 731 -12.86 2.36 11.29
N LEU A 732 -14.01 2.62 10.68
CA LEU A 732 -14.30 3.93 10.08
C LEU A 732 -14.25 5.05 11.13
N LYS A 733 -14.83 4.83 12.32
CA LYS A 733 -14.79 5.79 13.44
C LYS A 733 -13.37 6.13 13.86
N PHE A 734 -12.52 5.13 14.00
CA PHE A 734 -11.11 5.33 14.38
C PHE A 734 -10.30 5.99 13.26
N ILE A 735 -10.47 5.54 12.01
CA ILE A 735 -9.75 6.07 10.85
C ILE A 735 -10.10 7.54 10.62
N ASP A 736 -11.39 7.90 10.62
CA ASP A 736 -11.84 9.29 10.47
C ASP A 736 -11.40 10.16 11.66
N GLY A 737 -11.58 9.67 12.89
CA GLY A 737 -11.18 10.39 14.11
C GLY A 737 -9.68 10.64 14.25
N THR A 738 -8.84 9.93 13.50
CA THR A 738 -7.37 10.07 13.49
C THR A 738 -6.88 11.08 12.44
N ASP A 739 -7.70 11.41 11.44
CA ASP A 739 -7.32 12.28 10.32
C ASP A 739 -7.01 13.73 10.78
N VAL A 740 -6.05 14.37 10.10
CA VAL A 740 -5.65 15.75 10.36
C VAL A 740 -5.90 16.64 9.16
N GLN A 741 -6.58 17.77 9.37
CA GLN A 741 -6.93 18.68 8.26
C GLN A 741 -5.74 19.48 7.73
N ALA A 742 -4.62 19.49 8.44
CA ALA A 742 -3.43 20.26 8.12
C ALA A 742 -2.85 19.93 6.75
N ASP A 743 -2.73 18.63 6.53
CA ASP A 743 -2.28 18.01 5.31
C ASP A 743 -3.16 18.47 4.13
N ARG A 744 -4.42 18.87 4.38
CA ARG A 744 -5.37 19.28 3.34
C ARG A 744 -5.02 20.67 2.76
N THR A 745 -4.33 21.51 3.52
CA THR A 745 -3.91 22.85 3.05
C THR A 745 -2.89 22.73 1.92
N LEU A 746 -3.05 23.56 0.87
CA LEU A 746 -2.24 23.46 -0.35
C LEU A 746 -0.82 23.99 -0.14
N ILE A 747 -0.69 25.15 0.53
CA ILE A 747 0.56 25.88 0.80
C ILE A 747 0.37 26.77 2.06
N PRO A 748 1.44 27.20 2.77
CA PRO A 748 1.30 28.09 3.93
C PRO A 748 0.54 29.40 3.63
N GLU A 749 0.71 29.97 2.43
CA GLU A 749 0.02 31.17 1.98
C GLU A 749 -1.49 30.96 1.89
N TYR A 750 -1.92 29.75 1.52
CA TYR A 750 -3.32 29.38 1.48
C TYR A 750 -3.93 29.47 2.88
N SER A 751 -3.29 28.86 3.88
CA SER A 751 -3.73 28.91 5.28
C SER A 751 -3.84 30.34 5.79
N LYS A 752 -2.86 31.20 5.45
CA LYS A 752 -2.88 32.63 5.80
C LYS A 752 -4.08 33.35 5.17
N ILE A 753 -4.29 33.18 3.87
CA ILE A 753 -5.42 33.81 3.15
C ILE A 753 -6.75 33.28 3.69
N ARG A 754 -6.84 31.98 4.00
CA ARG A 754 -8.02 31.34 4.60
C ARG A 754 -8.36 31.95 5.97
N CYS A 755 -7.37 32.14 6.83
CA CYS A 755 -7.55 32.81 8.13
C CYS A 755 -8.00 34.27 7.96
N GLU A 756 -7.34 35.05 7.10
CA GLU A 756 -7.72 36.45 6.83
C GLU A 756 -9.12 36.57 6.21
N ARG A 757 -9.47 35.67 5.29
CA ARG A 757 -10.81 35.61 4.70
C ARG A 757 -11.87 35.29 5.75
N THR A 758 -11.62 34.30 6.60
CA THR A 758 -12.52 33.91 7.70
C THR A 758 -12.69 35.07 8.70
N LYS A 759 -11.62 35.79 9.01
CA LYS A 759 -11.64 37.01 9.84
C LYS A 759 -12.46 38.12 9.21
N TYR A 760 -12.22 38.44 7.94
CA TYR A 760 -12.98 39.45 7.20
C TYR A 760 -14.48 39.12 7.16
N GLU A 761 -14.83 37.90 6.77
CA GLU A 761 -16.23 37.44 6.71
C GLU A 761 -16.90 37.49 8.08
N SER A 762 -16.18 37.08 9.15
CA SER A 762 -16.70 37.17 10.52
C SER A 762 -16.97 38.61 10.94
N LEU A 763 -16.06 39.55 10.61
CA LEU A 763 -16.22 40.96 10.91
C LEU A 763 -17.43 41.59 10.19
N GLU A 764 -17.60 41.28 8.89
CA GLU A 764 -18.74 41.76 8.10
C GLU A 764 -20.06 41.20 8.63
N LEU A 765 -20.13 39.89 8.92
CA LEU A 765 -21.34 39.28 9.49
C LEU A 765 -21.69 39.87 10.86
N ILE A 766 -20.70 40.16 11.70
CA ILE A 766 -20.92 40.82 13.00
C ILE A 766 -21.46 42.24 12.79
N GLU A 767 -20.90 43.02 11.85
CA GLU A 767 -21.41 44.36 11.51
C GLU A 767 -22.85 44.31 10.99
N GLU A 768 -23.13 43.39 10.09
CA GLU A 768 -24.47 43.15 9.53
C GLU A 768 -25.48 42.86 10.66
N LEU A 769 -25.15 41.92 11.55
CA LEU A 769 -26.03 41.55 12.66
C LEU A 769 -26.22 42.68 13.66
N LEU A 770 -25.18 43.49 13.92
CA LEU A 770 -25.27 44.66 14.82
C LEU A 770 -26.12 45.80 14.25
N ARG A 771 -26.26 45.88 12.92
CA ARG A 771 -27.06 46.89 12.21
C ARG A 771 -28.46 46.39 11.84
N PHE A 772 -28.77 45.13 12.13
CA PHE A 772 -30.04 44.53 11.75
C PHE A 772 -31.21 45.25 12.43
N PRO A 773 -32.20 45.75 11.67
CA PRO A 773 -33.34 46.46 12.24
C PRO A 773 -34.26 45.46 12.96
N ASN A 774 -34.59 45.72 14.22
CA ASN A 774 -35.46 44.88 15.05
C ASN A 774 -34.99 43.40 15.11
N PRO A 775 -33.81 43.12 15.69
CA PRO A 775 -33.33 41.74 15.83
C PRO A 775 -34.28 40.90 16.68
N CYS A 776 -34.25 39.58 16.49
CA CYS A 776 -34.99 38.63 17.31
C CYS A 776 -34.69 38.83 18.80
N ILE A 777 -35.69 38.61 19.65
CA ILE A 777 -35.59 38.79 21.11
C ILE A 777 -34.45 37.94 21.70
N ALA A 778 -34.17 36.77 21.13
CA ALA A 778 -33.07 35.89 21.54
C ALA A 778 -31.67 36.55 21.42
N LEU A 779 -31.54 37.61 20.61
CA LEU A 779 -30.29 38.36 20.46
C LEU A 779 -30.11 39.45 21.53
N ASN A 780 -31.13 39.69 22.37
CA ASN A 780 -31.08 40.68 23.45
C ASN A 780 -30.06 40.26 24.51
N GLY A 781 -28.88 40.88 24.49
CA GLY A 781 -27.79 40.63 25.43
C GLY A 781 -26.51 40.10 24.79
N LEU A 782 -26.55 39.64 23.53
CA LEU A 782 -25.36 39.15 22.82
C LEU A 782 -24.47 40.27 22.24
N LYS A 783 -24.95 41.51 22.24
CA LYS A 783 -24.23 42.68 21.70
C LYS A 783 -22.82 42.83 22.29
N SER A 784 -22.65 42.62 23.60
CA SER A 784 -21.34 42.73 24.27
C SER A 784 -20.38 41.62 23.80
N LYS A 785 -20.89 40.39 23.61
CA LYS A 785 -20.12 39.24 23.10
C LYS A 785 -19.71 39.43 21.65
N LEU A 786 -20.61 39.91 20.79
CA LEU A 786 -20.31 40.25 19.38
C LEU A 786 -19.24 41.35 19.29
N LEU A 787 -19.34 42.39 20.13
CA LEU A 787 -18.32 43.43 20.20
C LEU A 787 -16.97 42.91 20.73
N ALA A 788 -16.99 41.95 21.66
CA ALA A 788 -15.78 41.29 22.16
C ALA A 788 -15.13 40.44 21.06
N ALA A 789 -15.90 39.61 20.34
CA ALA A 789 -15.39 38.83 19.20
C ALA A 789 -14.79 39.75 18.14
N LYS A 790 -15.48 40.85 17.81
CA LYS A 790 -14.96 41.86 16.88
C LYS A 790 -13.62 42.46 17.32
N ARG A 791 -13.41 42.71 18.62
CA ARG A 791 -12.13 43.21 19.15
C ARG A 791 -11.04 42.15 18.99
N GLN A 792 -11.33 40.89 19.35
CA GLN A 792 -10.39 39.77 19.22
C GLN A 792 -9.99 39.55 17.75
N LEU A 793 -10.96 39.51 16.83
CA LEU A 793 -10.71 39.37 15.39
C LEU A 793 -9.84 40.49 14.82
N LYS A 794 -9.96 41.73 15.32
CA LYS A 794 -9.10 42.84 14.90
C LYS A 794 -7.67 42.72 15.39
N LEU A 795 -7.44 42.03 16.50
CA LEU A 795 -6.11 41.74 17.06
C LEU A 795 -5.50 40.47 16.46
N TYR A 796 -6.33 39.58 15.91
CA TYR A 796 -5.87 38.35 15.28
C TYR A 796 -4.96 38.64 14.09
N ASN A 797 -3.74 38.09 14.16
CA ASN A 797 -2.75 38.08 13.10
C ASN A 797 -2.32 36.62 12.84
N PRO A 798 -2.51 36.08 11.63
CA PRO A 798 -2.14 34.70 11.31
C PRO A 798 -0.63 34.42 11.43
N ASP A 799 0.25 35.43 11.32
CA ASP A 799 1.71 35.23 11.39
C ASP A 799 2.22 35.18 12.84
N HIS A 800 1.58 35.90 13.75
CA HIS A 800 2.05 36.14 15.13
C HIS A 800 0.87 36.20 16.12
N CYS A 801 -0.02 35.21 16.07
CA CYS A 801 -1.19 35.18 16.94
C CYS A 801 -0.81 34.78 18.36
N ASP A 802 -1.32 35.52 19.36
CA ASP A 802 -1.39 35.02 20.72
C ASP A 802 -2.50 33.94 20.78
N ALA A 803 -2.15 32.71 21.15
CA ALA A 803 -3.07 31.58 21.27
C ALA A 803 -4.28 31.88 22.19
N SER A 804 -4.16 32.87 23.07
CA SER A 804 -5.27 33.37 23.89
C SER A 804 -6.41 33.96 23.04
N ILE A 805 -6.12 34.56 21.88
CA ILE A 805 -7.11 35.17 20.99
C ILE A 805 -8.05 34.10 20.43
N SER A 806 -7.49 33.03 19.85
CA SER A 806 -8.27 31.93 19.28
C SER A 806 -9.09 31.22 20.35
N THR A 807 -8.52 30.99 21.54
CA THR A 807 -9.24 30.41 22.69
C THR A 807 -10.43 31.30 23.10
N ASN A 808 -10.22 32.62 23.21
CA ASN A 808 -11.28 33.57 23.53
C ASN A 808 -12.38 33.59 22.46
N LEU A 809 -12.02 33.48 21.18
CA LEU A 809 -12.98 33.41 20.08
C LEU A 809 -13.82 32.13 20.15
N ASP A 810 -13.23 30.99 20.47
CA ASP A 810 -13.96 29.72 20.63
C ASP A 810 -14.96 29.79 21.79
N ASP A 811 -14.58 30.35 22.94
CA ASP A 811 -15.48 30.50 24.09
C ASP A 811 -16.65 31.45 23.82
N ILE A 812 -16.41 32.54 23.08
CA ILE A 812 -17.48 33.41 22.59
C ILE A 812 -18.37 32.62 21.63
N GLY A 813 -17.77 31.91 20.67
CA GLY A 813 -18.46 31.09 19.68
C GLY A 813 -19.40 30.05 20.29
N LYS A 814 -18.94 29.29 21.29
CA LYS A 814 -19.78 28.33 22.05
C LYS A 814 -21.01 29.00 22.66
N THR A 815 -20.85 30.22 23.18
CA THR A 815 -21.96 30.98 23.76
C THR A 815 -22.99 31.35 22.68
N LEU A 816 -22.52 31.84 21.52
CA LEU A 816 -23.40 32.22 20.41
C LEU A 816 -24.12 31.01 19.81
N GLU A 817 -23.40 29.91 19.63
CA GLU A 817 -23.93 28.65 19.10
C GLU A 817 -25.01 28.07 20.02
N LYS A 818 -24.85 28.16 21.34
CA LYS A 818 -25.88 27.76 22.29
C LYS A 818 -27.21 28.50 22.05
N THR A 819 -27.17 29.82 21.86
CA THR A 819 -28.37 30.61 21.55
C THR A 819 -28.99 30.22 20.21
N VAL A 820 -28.18 29.84 19.21
CA VAL A 820 -28.68 29.31 17.94
C VAL A 820 -29.46 28.02 18.17
N TYR A 821 -28.91 27.07 18.93
CA TYR A 821 -29.58 25.80 19.25
C TYR A 821 -30.88 26.01 20.03
N GLU A 822 -30.87 26.86 21.05
CA GLU A 822 -32.07 27.22 21.83
C GLU A 822 -33.17 27.78 20.92
N THR A 823 -32.82 28.73 20.03
CA THR A 823 -33.80 29.35 19.12
C THR A 823 -34.32 28.38 18.05
N VAL A 824 -33.48 27.46 17.58
CA VAL A 824 -33.88 26.42 16.62
C VAL A 824 -34.81 25.41 17.28
N ALA A 825 -34.52 25.01 18.53
CA ALA A 825 -35.40 24.15 19.31
C ALA A 825 -36.80 24.78 19.49
N ASP A 826 -36.85 26.06 19.86
CA ASP A 826 -38.10 26.81 19.99
C ASP A 826 -38.88 26.87 18.67
N ALA A 827 -38.17 27.06 17.55
CA ALA A 827 -38.79 27.09 16.22
C ALA A 827 -39.35 25.73 15.80
N ILE A 828 -38.65 24.63 16.10
CA ILE A 828 -39.11 23.26 15.85
C ILE A 828 -40.38 22.98 16.67
N TYR A 829 -40.34 23.27 17.97
CA TYR A 829 -41.47 23.07 18.87
C TYR A 829 -42.71 23.91 18.48
N SER A 830 -42.49 25.17 18.12
CA SER A 830 -43.57 26.11 17.75
C SER A 830 -44.19 25.82 16.39
N ALA A 831 -43.50 25.05 15.53
CA ALA A 831 -43.97 24.71 14.20
C ALA A 831 -44.98 23.54 14.17
N ASN A 832 -45.48 23.08 15.32
CA ASN A 832 -46.36 21.91 15.43
C ASN A 832 -47.57 22.00 14.47
N GLY A 833 -47.63 21.10 13.47
CA GLY A 833 -48.65 21.06 12.42
C GLY A 833 -48.31 21.83 11.12
N ASN A 834 -47.23 22.62 11.08
CA ASN A 834 -46.73 23.27 9.86
C ASN A 834 -45.69 22.36 9.16
N PRO A 835 -45.84 22.04 7.86
CA PRO A 835 -44.89 21.19 7.13
C PRO A 835 -43.49 21.82 6.97
N ARG A 836 -43.32 23.13 7.18
CA ARG A 836 -42.04 23.83 7.02
C ARG A 836 -41.64 24.59 8.27
N ILE A 837 -40.40 24.39 8.69
CA ILE A 837 -39.78 25.09 9.83
C ILE A 837 -38.86 26.18 9.26
N SER A 838 -39.15 27.44 9.59
CA SER A 838 -38.38 28.59 9.11
C SER A 838 -37.56 29.22 10.24
N ILE A 839 -36.24 29.24 10.06
CA ILE A 839 -35.33 29.99 10.92
C ILE A 839 -35.09 31.38 10.35
N SER A 840 -35.18 32.40 11.20
CA SER A 840 -35.01 33.80 10.82
C SER A 840 -33.58 34.10 10.36
N TYR A 841 -33.45 35.10 9.48
CA TYR A 841 -32.18 35.44 8.85
C TYR A 841 -31.10 35.86 9.86
N ASP A 842 -31.47 36.63 10.87
CA ASP A 842 -30.56 37.07 11.94
C ASP A 842 -29.98 35.91 12.77
N ILE A 843 -30.76 34.84 13.00
CA ILE A 843 -30.29 33.62 13.66
C ILE A 843 -29.37 32.81 12.74
N ARG A 844 -29.67 32.73 11.43
CA ARG A 844 -28.74 32.13 10.44
C ARG A 844 -27.42 32.90 10.40
N THR A 845 -27.47 34.22 10.43
CA THR A 845 -26.27 35.08 10.50
C THR A 845 -25.50 34.83 11.81
N LEU A 846 -26.19 34.73 12.96
CA LEU A 846 -25.55 34.35 14.22
C LEU A 846 -24.87 32.98 14.14
N ALA A 847 -25.51 31.99 13.53
CA ALA A 847 -24.95 30.66 13.34
C ALA A 847 -23.66 30.69 12.51
N ARG A 848 -23.64 31.47 11.41
CA ARG A 848 -22.45 31.67 10.58
C ARG A 848 -21.33 32.37 11.35
N ILE A 849 -21.63 33.37 12.16
CA ILE A 849 -20.64 34.04 13.03
C ILE A 849 -20.06 33.03 14.02
N ALA A 850 -20.92 32.34 14.77
CA ALA A 850 -20.53 31.36 15.78
C ALA A 850 -19.64 30.28 15.19
N PHE A 851 -20.02 29.74 14.02
CA PHE A 851 -19.25 28.74 13.31
C PHE A 851 -17.86 29.27 12.94
N LYS A 852 -17.78 30.40 12.22
CA LYS A 852 -16.52 30.95 11.70
C LYS A 852 -15.53 31.32 12.79
N ILE A 853 -15.97 31.94 13.89
CA ILE A 853 -15.04 32.35 14.95
C ILE A 853 -14.48 31.15 15.74
N ARG A 854 -15.19 30.02 15.80
CA ARG A 854 -14.67 28.79 16.41
C ARG A 854 -13.61 28.10 15.54
N GLN A 855 -13.55 28.42 14.24
CA GLN A 855 -12.58 27.79 13.33
C GLN A 855 -11.13 28.17 13.63
N PHE A 856 -10.87 29.31 14.27
CA PHE A 856 -9.50 29.75 14.53
C PHE A 856 -8.69 28.76 15.40
N VAL A 857 -9.32 28.15 16.41
CA VAL A 857 -8.68 27.09 17.22
C VAL A 857 -8.42 25.83 16.39
N HIS A 858 -9.32 25.50 15.47
CA HIS A 858 -9.14 24.38 14.53
C HIS A 858 -7.97 24.67 13.57
N PHE A 859 -7.89 25.87 12.99
CA PHE A 859 -6.80 26.28 12.12
C PHE A 859 -5.44 26.20 12.82
N GLU A 860 -5.34 26.61 14.09
CA GLU A 860 -4.11 26.49 14.88
C GLU A 860 -3.70 25.03 15.11
N THR A 861 -4.66 24.17 15.47
CA THR A 861 -4.40 22.74 15.69
C THR A 861 -3.88 22.08 14.40
N HIS A 862 -4.50 22.42 13.27
CA HIS A 862 -4.09 21.89 11.98
C HIS A 862 -2.79 22.52 11.49
N ASN A 863 -2.55 23.82 11.66
CA ASN A 863 -1.28 24.40 11.22
C ASN A 863 -0.05 23.81 11.94
N ALA A 864 -0.22 23.25 13.15
CA ALA A 864 0.86 22.68 13.94
C ALA A 864 1.27 21.25 13.55
N ILE A 865 0.40 20.48 12.89
CA ILE A 865 0.68 19.10 12.48
C ILE A 865 0.94 19.09 10.98
N GLU A 866 1.94 18.35 10.52
CA GLU A 866 2.20 18.17 9.10
C GLU A 866 1.50 16.92 8.58
N VAL A 867 1.75 15.77 9.19
CA VAL A 867 1.22 14.46 8.78
C VAL A 867 1.01 13.55 9.99
N VAL A 868 0.07 12.60 9.86
CA VAL A 868 -0.14 11.48 10.78
C VAL A 868 0.04 10.16 10.06
N PHE A 869 0.70 9.19 10.69
CA PHE A 869 0.78 7.83 10.15
C PHE A 869 0.99 6.75 11.23
N PRO A 870 0.51 5.51 10.99
CA PRO A 870 0.83 4.34 11.81
C PRO A 870 2.28 3.96 11.65
N ARG A 871 3.06 4.06 12.73
CA ARG A 871 4.53 3.96 12.66
C ARG A 871 5.06 2.61 13.14
N PHE A 872 4.51 2.08 14.22
CA PHE A 872 4.98 0.82 14.81
C PHE A 872 3.83 0.03 15.45
N PHE A 873 3.96 -1.29 15.43
CA PHE A 873 3.05 -2.20 16.11
C PHE A 873 3.85 -3.13 17.02
N LYS A 874 3.59 -3.01 18.32
CA LYS A 874 4.28 -3.77 19.35
C LYS A 874 3.43 -4.95 19.79
N GLU A 875 4.00 -6.14 19.71
CA GLU A 875 3.45 -7.33 20.33
C GLU A 875 4.42 -7.79 21.42
N LYS A 876 3.91 -7.98 22.64
CA LYS A 876 4.67 -8.51 23.77
C LYS A 876 3.95 -9.74 24.31
N THR A 877 4.67 -10.84 24.40
CA THR A 877 4.23 -12.08 25.04
C THR A 877 5.16 -12.37 26.19
N LEU A 878 4.61 -12.53 27.39
CA LEU A 878 5.34 -12.93 28.58
C LEU A 878 4.71 -14.19 29.16
N ALA A 879 5.44 -15.29 29.13
CA ALA A 879 5.08 -16.54 29.77
C ALA A 879 5.95 -16.75 31.02
N LYS A 880 5.31 -16.81 32.20
CA LYS A 880 5.98 -17.10 33.49
C LYS A 880 5.18 -18.10 34.30
N ARG A 881 5.80 -19.23 34.66
CA ARG A 881 5.26 -20.24 35.59
C ARG A 881 3.79 -20.62 35.33
N GLY A 882 3.43 -20.82 34.06
CA GLY A 882 2.10 -21.26 33.63
C GLY A 882 1.08 -20.13 33.39
N ASP A 883 1.45 -18.87 33.56
CA ASP A 883 0.65 -17.69 33.17
C ASP A 883 1.25 -17.02 31.93
N GLU A 884 0.41 -16.62 30.98
CA GLU A 884 0.80 -16.01 29.71
C GLU A 884 0.03 -14.70 29.51
N SER A 885 0.75 -13.57 29.51
CA SER A 885 0.18 -12.27 29.15
C SER A 885 0.62 -11.88 27.75
N LYS A 886 -0.34 -11.57 26.89
CA LYS A 886 -0.11 -10.94 25.58
C LYS A 886 -0.54 -9.49 25.63
N THR A 887 0.24 -8.61 25.03
CA THR A 887 -0.09 -7.20 24.90
C THR A 887 0.17 -6.73 23.49
N LYS A 888 -0.83 -6.08 22.87
CA LYS A 888 -0.75 -5.54 21.51
C LYS A 888 -0.98 -4.03 21.49
N MET A 889 0.01 -3.27 21.03
CA MET A 889 -0.01 -1.81 21.09
C MET A 889 0.33 -1.18 19.73
N LEU A 890 -0.56 -0.30 19.26
CA LEU A 890 -0.36 0.51 18.06
C LEU A 890 0.31 1.84 18.44
N PHE A 891 1.30 2.25 17.66
CA PHE A 891 1.95 3.56 17.76
C PHE A 891 1.56 4.42 16.56
N LEU A 892 0.89 5.53 16.82
CA LEU A 892 0.62 6.56 15.83
C LEU A 892 1.61 7.70 16.02
N ASN A 893 2.20 8.15 14.92
CA ASN A 893 3.14 9.27 14.94
C ASN A 893 2.52 10.51 14.30
N TYR A 894 2.61 11.64 14.99
CA TYR A 894 2.20 12.96 14.51
C TYR A 894 3.45 13.81 14.29
N VAL A 895 3.70 14.19 13.05
CA VAL A 895 4.81 15.07 12.69
C VAL A 895 4.39 16.51 12.91
N LEU A 896 5.17 17.27 13.67
CA LEU A 896 4.91 18.66 14.01
C LEU A 896 5.72 19.60 13.11
N ARG A 897 5.13 20.75 12.76
CA ARG A 897 5.83 21.80 12.01
C ARG A 897 6.81 22.56 12.92
N GLY A 898 8.09 22.56 12.56
CA GLY A 898 9.16 23.17 13.35
C GLY A 898 9.19 24.71 13.37
N ASP A 899 8.37 25.38 12.56
CA ASP A 899 8.28 26.85 12.49
C ASP A 899 7.27 27.46 13.49
N GLN A 900 6.58 26.62 14.27
CA GLN A 900 5.56 27.03 15.24
C GLN A 900 6.15 27.30 16.64
N SER A 901 5.44 28.08 17.45
CA SER A 901 5.87 28.39 18.83
C SER A 901 5.76 27.18 19.76
N GLN A 902 6.71 27.01 20.69
CA GLN A 902 6.71 25.88 21.63
C GLN A 902 5.44 25.79 22.48
N ALA A 903 4.87 26.93 22.89
CA ALA A 903 3.63 26.98 23.66
C ALA A 903 2.43 26.44 22.87
N LEU A 904 2.36 26.75 21.57
CA LEU A 904 1.34 26.19 20.68
C LEU A 904 1.54 24.68 20.50
N LEU A 905 2.77 24.24 20.25
CA LEU A 905 3.10 22.82 20.05
C LEU A 905 2.70 21.97 21.27
N GLU A 906 3.03 22.39 22.50
CA GLU A 906 2.66 21.66 23.72
C GLU A 906 1.14 21.58 23.92
N SER A 907 0.41 22.67 23.62
CA SER A 907 -1.06 22.68 23.66
C SER A 907 -1.66 21.69 22.66
N VAL A 908 -1.14 21.68 21.43
CA VAL A 908 -1.58 20.78 20.36
C VAL A 908 -1.26 19.32 20.70
N LYS A 909 -0.06 19.01 21.20
CA LYS A 909 0.34 17.66 21.64
C LYS A 909 -0.66 17.10 22.65
N SER A 910 -0.95 17.86 23.71
CA SER A 910 -1.87 17.45 24.78
C SER A 910 -3.29 17.21 24.26
N LYS A 911 -3.81 18.12 23.42
CA LYS A 911 -5.15 18.02 22.84
C LYS A 911 -5.30 16.82 21.91
N VAL A 912 -4.38 16.67 20.96
CA VAL A 912 -4.43 15.61 19.93
C VAL A 912 -4.29 14.24 20.57
N LYS A 913 -3.36 14.07 21.52
CA LYS A 913 -3.21 12.81 22.26
C LYS A 913 -4.53 12.41 22.93
N LYS A 914 -5.16 13.35 23.65
CA LYS A 914 -6.45 13.11 24.31
C LYS A 914 -7.57 12.77 23.33
N ASP A 915 -7.72 13.55 22.27
CA ASP A 915 -8.80 13.37 21.29
C ASP A 915 -8.72 12.00 20.61
N VAL A 916 -7.52 11.58 20.19
CA VAL A 916 -7.28 10.30 19.49
C VAL A 916 -7.43 9.10 20.43
N GLU A 917 -6.93 9.20 21.67
CA GLU A 917 -7.12 8.16 22.69
C GLU A 917 -8.61 7.97 23.03
N GLU A 918 -9.37 9.08 23.12
CA GLU A 918 -10.81 9.02 23.30
C GLU A 918 -11.52 8.37 22.11
N GLU A 919 -11.13 8.69 20.87
CA GLU A 919 -11.71 8.05 19.68
C GLU A 919 -11.37 6.57 19.59
N PHE A 920 -10.13 6.15 19.92
CA PHE A 920 -9.75 4.73 20.02
C PHE A 920 -10.64 3.97 21.02
N LYS A 921 -10.89 4.58 22.19
CA LYS A 921 -11.77 4.00 23.22
C LYS A 921 -13.23 3.96 22.79
N LYS A 922 -13.77 5.06 22.23
CA LYS A 922 -15.18 5.16 21.78
C LYS A 922 -15.48 4.28 20.58
N ALA A 923 -14.52 4.11 19.68
CA ALA A 923 -14.56 3.14 18.59
C ALA A 923 -14.49 1.70 19.12
N GLY A 924 -13.96 1.47 20.32
CA GLY A 924 -13.85 0.13 20.89
C GLY A 924 -12.91 -0.77 20.09
N ILE A 925 -11.86 -0.23 19.49
CA ILE A 925 -10.89 -1.01 18.70
C ILE A 925 -10.32 -2.19 19.52
N CYS A 926 -10.11 -2.00 20.83
CA CYS A 926 -9.67 -3.05 21.75
C CYS A 926 -10.53 -4.31 21.77
N LYS A 927 -11.83 -4.22 21.46
CA LYS A 927 -12.71 -5.41 21.41
C LYS A 927 -12.71 -6.12 20.06
N LEU A 928 -11.97 -5.64 19.05
CA LEU A 928 -11.68 -6.39 17.82
C LEU A 928 -10.58 -7.47 18.03
N GLN A 929 -10.06 -7.62 19.26
CA GLN A 929 -9.02 -8.57 19.65
C GLN A 929 -7.68 -8.41 18.90
N GLY A 930 -7.54 -7.38 18.05
CA GLY A 930 -6.35 -7.11 17.23
C GLY A 930 -5.38 -6.10 17.84
N ILE A 931 -5.87 -5.05 18.50
CA ILE A 931 -5.06 -3.96 19.08
C ILE A 931 -5.64 -3.60 20.44
N GLU A 932 -4.88 -3.74 21.53
CA GLU A 932 -5.39 -3.52 22.89
C GLU A 932 -5.14 -2.09 23.38
N HIS A 933 -4.00 -1.53 23.01
CA HIS A 933 -3.55 -0.21 23.44
C HIS A 933 -3.13 0.65 22.24
N LEU A 934 -3.21 1.96 22.44
CA LEU A 934 -2.74 2.97 21.52
C LEU A 934 -1.72 3.86 22.25
N GLU A 935 -0.60 4.15 21.61
CA GLU A 935 0.33 5.20 22.01
C GLU A 935 0.40 6.26 20.90
N VAL A 936 0.32 7.54 21.31
CA VAL A 936 0.47 8.68 20.41
C VAL A 936 1.83 9.32 20.66
N GLU A 937 2.69 9.24 19.65
CA GLU A 937 4.03 9.83 19.63
C GLU A 937 4.04 11.10 18.77
N PHE A 938 4.94 12.02 19.10
CA PHE A 938 5.13 13.28 18.36
C PHE A 938 6.58 13.38 17.91
N TYR A 939 6.77 13.75 16.66
CA TYR A 939 8.08 13.96 16.07
C TYR A 939 8.21 15.39 15.56
N GLU A 940 9.26 16.08 15.98
CA GLU A 940 9.61 17.39 15.42
C GLU A 940 10.54 17.12 14.24
N GLN A 941 10.19 17.60 13.04
CA GLN A 941 11.14 17.51 11.91
C GLN A 941 12.46 18.18 12.34
N PRO A 942 13.61 17.49 12.22
CA PRO A 942 14.89 18.16 12.35
C PRO A 942 14.92 19.28 11.30
N SER A 943 15.26 20.50 11.73
CA SER A 943 15.35 21.63 10.80
C SER A 943 16.22 21.22 9.62
N SER A 944 15.67 21.34 8.42
CA SER A 944 16.39 21.08 7.18
C SER A 944 17.41 22.18 6.93
N ASN A 945 18.40 22.30 7.81
CA ASN A 945 19.71 22.85 7.47
C ASN A 945 20.61 21.64 7.23
N PRO A 946 20.74 21.16 5.98
CA PRO A 946 21.93 20.41 5.63
C PRO A 946 23.12 21.36 5.83
N GLU A 947 23.99 21.06 6.81
CA GLU A 947 25.35 21.62 6.84
C GLU A 947 26.14 21.19 5.60
#